data_AF-Q16FU0-F1
#
_entry.id   AF-Q16FU0-F1
#
_cell.length_a   1.000
_cell.length_b   1.000
_cell.length_c   1.000
_cell.angle_alpha   90.00
_cell.angle_beta   90.00
_cell.angle_gamma   90.00
#
_symmetry.space_group_name_H-M   'P 1'
#
loop_
_entity.id
_entity.type
_entity.pdbx_description
1 polymer ?
#
loop_
_entity_poly.entity_id
_entity_poly.type
_entity_poly.pdbx_seq_one_letter_code
_entity_poly.pdbx_strand_id
1 'polypeptide(L)'
;MDNEQPHQELVKCVLVGDTAVGKTRLICARACNKHVSLSQLLNTHVPTVWAIDQYRIYKDVLERSWEIVDSVNVSLRLWDTFGDHDKDRRFAYGRSDVVLLCFSIANPVSLRNCRAMWYPEIRKFCPDTPVILVGCKNDLRYMYRDETYLSYFGDRSPFVRAARKSDLVMPDEARAVAKELGVAYYETSVFTYFGVNEVFENAIRAALIARREHRFWMTNLKRVQRPILQAPFRPPKPPPPEVTVITGTHTKDMLNMFNSQCYTDLVLIVGTIRFSVHRFMLASSSNAFHRLLTMDISDMGARSSSESSMVSSTFGESTTADFNEDTECLIRAEQNKAPNRMWEQLKRRSSYQALPTVEPKKDLYRELHHPVFQSIRVFQIENGKHTYTQTQTIVSVSKLITPQAMQQCLKFIYTGAIDRECLDLQEIRQAAEFLELPQLMVLLSNTQANQSFMNDETIQHYSTCMKQNLEKYCVQDGIFGDITFELDDGHMKAHRAMLVARCDVMKAMLNGDFREAHANLIVLPGVTEYTFHKLLCYLYTDEIPPISADKCLNLLELANRLCLPRLLNLVECRVIEDLTRMSQNETSEAVEHCLRLLESVKLHNAHQLAEWCMSYLCVNYNSICKLSPRSLKSLHPDNQDYLREHRWPPVWYLKDYDYYQRCMNELNRELNNGKKDCTADDKGCLCFSGGKSKRSAVAAKSTLQTAITASSEHQSDMVSTSLFQSNANSVNQLDPEHDGADL
;
A
#
# COMPACT_ATOMS: atom_id res chain seq x y z
N MET A 1 41.42 -46.09 18.83
CA MET A 1 40.79 -46.47 20.09
C MET A 1 39.33 -46.06 19.98
N ASP A 2 38.48 -47.07 19.82
CA ASP A 2 37.05 -46.95 19.61
C ASP A 2 36.37 -46.63 20.95
N ASN A 3 35.88 -45.40 21.10
CA ASN A 3 34.88 -45.06 22.12
C ASN A 3 33.51 -45.16 21.46
N GLU A 4 33.09 -46.38 21.08
CA GLU A 4 31.66 -46.65 20.85
C GLU A 4 30.99 -46.67 22.21
N GLN A 5 30.30 -45.58 22.56
CA GLN A 5 29.37 -45.62 23.68
C GLN A 5 28.30 -46.69 23.37
N PRO A 6 27.94 -47.55 24.33
CA PRO A 6 26.87 -48.52 24.14
C PRO A 6 25.60 -47.72 23.81
N HIS A 7 24.86 -48.11 22.75
CA HIS A 7 23.61 -47.51 22.25
C HIS A 7 23.69 -46.49 21.09
N GLN A 8 24.83 -46.32 20.43
CA GLN A 8 24.93 -45.46 19.24
C GLN A 8 24.67 -46.22 17.93
N GLU A 9 23.75 -45.72 17.08
CA GLU A 9 23.52 -46.26 15.74
C GLU A 9 24.16 -45.35 14.67
N LEU A 10 25.01 -45.92 13.82
CA LEU A 10 25.56 -45.20 12.68
C LEU A 10 24.61 -45.34 11.48
N VAL A 11 24.27 -44.25 10.78
CA VAL A 11 23.45 -44.28 9.57
C VAL A 11 24.18 -43.56 8.43
N LYS A 12 24.51 -44.32 7.37
CA LYS A 12 25.05 -43.79 6.11
C LYS A 12 23.92 -43.48 5.13
N CYS A 13 23.73 -42.20 4.83
CA CYS A 13 22.74 -41.69 3.88
C CYS A 13 23.43 -41.18 2.60
N VAL A 14 23.06 -41.74 1.45
CA VAL A 14 23.64 -41.38 0.14
C VAL A 14 22.61 -40.62 -0.70
N LEU A 15 22.99 -39.48 -1.27
CA LEU A 15 22.14 -38.72 -2.18
C LEU A 15 22.52 -39.02 -3.64
N VAL A 16 21.53 -39.34 -4.49
CA VAL A 16 21.71 -39.75 -5.89
C VAL A 16 20.74 -39.01 -6.79
N GLY A 17 21.16 -38.62 -8.00
CA GLY A 17 20.30 -37.98 -8.99
C GLY A 17 21.11 -37.18 -10.00
N ASP A 18 20.44 -36.51 -10.94
CA ASP A 18 21.07 -35.71 -12.00
C ASP A 18 21.99 -34.59 -11.44
N THR A 19 22.86 -34.09 -12.30
CA THR A 19 23.65 -32.88 -12.03
C THR A 19 22.73 -31.66 -11.78
N ALA A 20 23.14 -30.77 -10.87
CA ALA A 20 22.44 -29.53 -10.51
C ALA A 20 21.00 -29.66 -9.92
N VAL A 21 20.55 -30.86 -9.53
CA VAL A 21 19.22 -31.01 -8.91
C VAL A 21 19.11 -30.43 -7.50
N GLY A 22 20.24 -30.24 -6.81
CA GLY A 22 20.29 -29.65 -5.46
C GLY A 22 20.87 -30.54 -4.36
N LYS A 23 21.45 -31.70 -4.70
CA LYS A 23 22.03 -32.67 -3.74
C LYS A 23 23.05 -32.04 -2.80
N THR A 24 24.10 -31.43 -3.36
CA THR A 24 25.16 -30.77 -2.58
C THR A 24 24.62 -29.66 -1.68
N ARG A 25 23.69 -28.83 -2.19
CA ARG A 25 23.06 -27.76 -1.42
C ARG A 25 22.23 -28.30 -0.26
N LEU A 26 21.48 -29.38 -0.46
CA LEU A 26 20.67 -30.02 0.57
C LEU A 26 21.56 -30.58 1.69
N ILE A 27 22.69 -31.20 1.33
CA ILE A 27 23.67 -31.71 2.30
C ILE A 27 24.30 -30.56 3.10
N CYS A 28 24.76 -29.50 2.43
CA CYS A 28 25.34 -28.34 3.10
C CYS A 28 24.34 -27.67 4.04
N ALA A 29 23.09 -27.51 3.62
CA ALA A 29 22.04 -26.93 4.45
C ALA A 29 21.84 -27.73 5.74
N ARG A 30 21.77 -29.07 5.62
CA ARG A 30 21.63 -29.97 6.77
C ARG A 30 22.87 -29.98 7.66
N ALA A 31 24.06 -30.11 7.09
CA ALA A 31 25.31 -30.21 7.84
C ALA A 31 25.65 -28.92 8.61
N CYS A 32 25.31 -27.75 8.04
CA CYS A 32 25.55 -26.46 8.68
C CYS A 32 24.37 -25.98 9.54
N ASN A 33 23.18 -26.58 9.39
CA ASN A 33 21.92 -26.11 9.98
C ASN A 33 21.69 -24.60 9.75
N LYS A 34 21.94 -24.14 8.52
CA LYS A 34 21.90 -22.72 8.14
C LYS A 34 20.91 -22.46 7.02
N HIS A 35 20.13 -21.39 7.18
CA HIS A 35 19.40 -20.76 6.08
C HIS A 35 20.40 -20.13 5.10
N VAL A 36 20.11 -20.27 3.80
CA VAL A 36 20.95 -19.73 2.73
C VAL A 36 20.15 -18.66 2.00
N SER A 37 20.73 -17.47 1.83
CA SER A 37 20.07 -16.39 1.09
C SER A 37 19.93 -16.75 -0.40
N LEU A 38 19.00 -16.08 -1.09
CA LEU A 38 18.81 -16.27 -2.52
C LEU A 38 20.09 -15.94 -3.32
N SER A 39 20.76 -14.85 -2.95
CA SER A 39 22.04 -14.45 -3.56
C SER A 39 23.13 -15.50 -3.38
N GLN A 40 23.24 -16.10 -2.19
CA GLN A 40 24.18 -17.19 -1.95
C GLN A 40 23.81 -18.43 -2.77
N LEU A 41 22.54 -18.81 -2.84
CA LEU A 41 22.10 -19.98 -3.61
C LEU A 41 22.37 -19.86 -5.11
N LEU A 42 22.24 -18.66 -5.67
CA LEU A 42 22.40 -18.41 -7.11
C LEU A 42 23.85 -18.13 -7.51
N ASN A 43 24.64 -17.43 -6.69
CA ASN A 43 25.98 -16.97 -7.07
C ASN A 43 27.14 -17.83 -6.55
N THR A 44 26.95 -18.61 -5.48
CA THR A 44 28.06 -19.40 -4.91
C THR A 44 28.12 -20.77 -5.56
N HIS A 45 29.20 -21.12 -6.25
CA HIS A 45 29.37 -22.51 -6.69
C HIS A 45 29.82 -23.37 -5.49
N VAL A 46 29.09 -24.45 -5.20
CA VAL A 46 29.51 -25.44 -4.19
C VAL A 46 29.99 -26.67 -4.94
N PRO A 47 31.30 -26.99 -4.93
CA PRO A 47 31.81 -28.16 -5.61
C PRO A 47 31.29 -29.42 -4.91
N THR A 48 30.77 -30.37 -5.70
CA THR A 48 30.52 -31.73 -5.23
C THR A 48 31.89 -32.34 -4.93
N VAL A 49 32.27 -32.53 -3.67
CA VAL A 49 33.51 -33.25 -3.32
C VAL A 49 33.09 -34.64 -2.86
N TRP A 50 33.54 -35.66 -3.59
CA TRP A 50 33.25 -37.06 -3.27
C TRP A 50 33.64 -37.36 -1.81
N ALA A 51 32.65 -37.75 -1.03
CA ALA A 51 32.69 -37.92 0.42
C ALA A 51 32.90 -36.59 1.19
N ILE A 52 31.87 -36.19 1.94
CA ILE A 52 32.11 -35.44 3.17
C ILE A 52 32.74 -36.43 4.16
N ASP A 53 33.98 -36.89 3.93
CA ASP A 53 34.79 -37.45 5.03
C ASP A 53 35.32 -36.31 5.93
N GLN A 54 34.87 -35.08 5.66
CA GLN A 54 35.01 -33.92 6.53
C GLN A 54 34.40 -34.11 7.92
N TYR A 55 33.49 -35.08 8.14
CA TYR A 55 33.09 -35.48 9.50
C TYR A 55 34.30 -35.93 10.35
N ARG A 56 35.39 -36.40 9.74
CA ARG A 56 36.64 -36.75 10.44
C ARG A 56 37.59 -35.56 10.61
N ILE A 57 37.40 -34.49 9.84
CA ILE A 57 38.33 -33.35 9.75
C ILE A 57 37.80 -32.13 10.53
N TYR A 58 36.50 -31.84 10.44
CA TYR A 58 35.86 -30.68 11.07
C TYR A 58 34.97 -31.12 12.23
N LYS A 59 35.42 -30.82 13.45
CA LYS A 59 34.74 -31.21 14.70
C LYS A 59 33.29 -30.72 14.77
N ASP A 60 33.02 -29.49 14.32
CA ASP A 60 31.68 -28.91 14.27
C ASP A 60 30.69 -29.71 13.41
N VAL A 61 31.16 -30.29 12.30
CA VAL A 61 30.33 -31.06 11.38
C VAL A 61 30.04 -32.44 11.98
N LEU A 62 30.99 -33.01 12.72
CA LEU A 62 30.81 -34.24 13.48
C LEU A 62 29.83 -34.06 14.64
N GLU A 63 29.98 -33.00 15.43
CA GLU A 63 29.09 -32.69 16.56
C GLU A 63 27.64 -32.47 16.07
N ARG A 64 27.46 -31.78 14.92
CA ARG A 64 26.14 -31.59 14.29
C ARG A 64 25.59 -32.84 13.60
N SER A 65 26.39 -33.90 13.43
CA SER A 65 25.93 -35.17 12.84
C SER A 65 25.16 -36.04 13.83
N TRP A 66 25.22 -35.71 15.12
CA TRP A 66 24.56 -36.46 16.18
C TRP A 66 23.15 -35.94 16.41
N GLU A 67 22.18 -36.86 16.38
CA GLU A 67 20.78 -36.54 16.62
C GLU A 67 20.04 -37.70 17.28
N ILE A 68 18.95 -37.38 17.98
CA ILE A 68 18.10 -38.37 18.63
C ILE A 68 16.80 -38.46 17.82
N VAL A 69 16.58 -39.62 17.17
CA VAL A 69 15.35 -39.89 16.40
C VAL A 69 14.61 -41.04 17.08
N ASP A 70 13.36 -40.81 17.45
CA ASP A 70 12.47 -41.79 18.11
C ASP A 70 13.13 -42.49 19.32
N SER A 71 13.86 -41.73 20.14
CA SER A 71 14.64 -42.18 21.31
C SER A 71 15.87 -43.06 20.99
N VAL A 72 16.35 -43.05 19.75
CA VAL A 72 17.59 -43.71 19.32
C VAL A 72 18.65 -42.64 19.04
N ASN A 73 19.84 -42.78 19.64
CA ASN A 73 20.97 -41.89 19.36
C ASN A 73 21.65 -42.31 18.06
N VAL A 74 21.64 -41.42 17.07
CA VAL A 74 22.10 -41.69 15.70
C VAL A 74 23.21 -40.73 15.31
N SER A 75 24.26 -41.25 14.67
CA SER A 75 25.22 -40.44 13.91
C SER A 75 24.91 -40.55 12.42
N LEU A 76 24.43 -39.46 11.82
CA LEU A 76 24.09 -39.38 10.40
C LEU A 76 25.31 -38.97 9.57
N ARG A 77 25.75 -39.86 8.67
CA ARG A 77 26.83 -39.56 7.71
C ARG A 77 26.24 -39.35 6.32
N LEU A 78 26.40 -38.14 5.79
CA LEU A 78 25.90 -37.75 4.47
C LEU A 78 26.96 -37.97 3.38
N TRP A 79 26.54 -38.58 2.27
CA TRP A 79 27.38 -38.86 1.12
C TRP A 79 26.77 -38.23 -0.13
N ASP A 80 27.51 -37.28 -0.73
CA ASP A 80 27.14 -36.66 -2.00
C ASP A 80 27.68 -37.48 -3.18
N THR A 81 26.96 -37.45 -4.31
CA THR A 81 27.37 -38.12 -5.55
C THR A 81 27.26 -37.19 -6.74
N PHE A 82 28.14 -37.36 -7.73
CA PHE A 82 28.00 -36.66 -9.00
C PHE A 82 26.99 -37.37 -9.90
N GLY A 83 26.26 -36.57 -10.70
CA GLY A 83 25.38 -37.09 -11.74
C GLY A 83 26.18 -37.81 -12.83
N ASP A 84 27.27 -37.22 -13.32
CA ASP A 84 27.90 -37.66 -14.57
C ASP A 84 29.15 -38.56 -14.41
N HIS A 85 29.47 -39.03 -13.19
CA HIS A 85 30.68 -39.83 -12.90
C HIS A 85 30.39 -41.25 -12.35
N ASP A 86 30.17 -42.20 -13.25
CA ASP A 86 29.73 -43.58 -12.93
C ASP A 86 30.71 -44.40 -12.08
N LYS A 87 32.03 -44.26 -12.30
CA LYS A 87 33.03 -45.07 -11.60
C LYS A 87 33.11 -44.73 -10.12
N ASP A 88 33.09 -43.43 -9.83
CA ASP A 88 33.19 -42.93 -8.47
C ASP A 88 31.89 -43.20 -7.69
N ARG A 89 30.72 -43.18 -8.36
CA ARG A 89 29.39 -43.40 -7.75
C ARG A 89 29.21 -44.76 -7.13
N ARG A 90 29.83 -45.78 -7.72
CA ARG A 90 29.82 -47.15 -7.18
C ARG A 90 30.43 -47.22 -5.78
N PHE A 91 31.43 -46.41 -5.49
CA PHE A 91 32.06 -46.39 -4.17
C PHE A 91 31.12 -45.82 -3.08
N ALA A 92 30.30 -44.82 -3.43
CA ALA A 92 29.35 -44.22 -2.50
C ALA A 92 28.29 -45.22 -2.02
N TYR A 93 27.85 -46.15 -2.88
CA TYR A 93 26.83 -47.16 -2.55
C TYR A 93 27.23 -48.18 -1.48
N GLY A 94 28.53 -48.46 -1.32
CA GLY A 94 29.00 -49.49 -0.39
C GLY A 94 28.51 -49.25 1.05
N ARG A 95 27.82 -50.25 1.63
CA ARG A 95 27.27 -50.21 3.01
C ARG A 95 26.33 -49.03 3.28
N SER A 96 25.55 -48.61 2.28
CA SER A 96 24.54 -47.56 2.46
C SER A 96 23.37 -48.09 3.28
N ASP A 97 22.95 -47.33 4.29
CA ASP A 97 21.79 -47.68 5.12
C ASP A 97 20.48 -47.11 4.55
N VAL A 98 20.57 -46.00 3.81
CA VAL A 98 19.43 -45.37 3.10
C VAL A 98 19.94 -44.55 1.92
N VAL A 99 19.14 -44.45 0.86
CA VAL A 99 19.42 -43.64 -0.33
C VAL A 99 18.31 -42.61 -0.57
N LEU A 100 18.69 -41.34 -0.70
CA LEU A 100 17.81 -40.28 -1.17
C LEU A 100 17.97 -40.13 -2.69
N LEU A 101 16.90 -40.41 -3.42
CA LEU A 101 16.82 -40.25 -4.86
C LEU A 101 16.26 -38.86 -5.18
N CYS A 102 17.14 -37.92 -5.53
CA CYS A 102 16.82 -36.51 -5.68
C CYS A 102 16.54 -36.13 -7.14
N PHE A 103 15.52 -35.31 -7.35
CA PHE A 103 15.24 -34.60 -8.60
C PHE A 103 14.97 -33.12 -8.33
N SER A 104 15.00 -32.27 -9.36
CA SER A 104 14.63 -30.87 -9.22
C SER A 104 13.19 -30.63 -9.63
N ILE A 105 12.43 -29.93 -8.79
CA ILE A 105 11.06 -29.53 -9.08
C ILE A 105 10.96 -28.61 -10.31
N ALA A 106 12.04 -27.90 -10.66
CA ALA A 106 12.12 -27.08 -11.87
C ALA A 106 12.72 -27.82 -13.09
N ASN A 107 12.82 -29.15 -13.05
CA ASN A 107 13.31 -29.93 -14.19
C ASN A 107 12.58 -31.28 -14.30
N PRO A 108 11.57 -31.43 -15.19
CA PRO A 108 10.81 -32.67 -15.34
C PRO A 108 11.64 -33.82 -15.94
N VAL A 109 12.74 -33.53 -16.63
CA VAL A 109 13.68 -34.57 -17.11
C VAL A 109 14.31 -35.28 -15.93
N SER A 110 14.68 -34.55 -14.88
CA SER A 110 15.33 -35.15 -13.70
C SER A 110 14.43 -36.14 -12.96
N LEU A 111 13.11 -35.89 -12.89
CA LEU A 111 12.14 -36.86 -12.34
C LEU A 111 12.03 -38.11 -13.22
N ARG A 112 12.03 -37.94 -14.56
CA ARG A 112 12.02 -39.08 -15.50
C ARG A 112 13.28 -39.94 -15.34
N ASN A 113 14.44 -39.32 -15.17
CA ASN A 113 15.71 -40.01 -14.96
C ASN A 113 15.72 -40.79 -13.63
N CYS A 114 15.04 -40.30 -12.58
CA CYS A 114 14.87 -41.08 -11.34
C CYS A 114 14.25 -42.45 -11.59
N ARG A 115 13.23 -42.53 -12.44
CA ARG A 115 12.56 -43.78 -12.82
C ARG A 115 13.38 -44.61 -13.81
N ALA A 116 13.92 -43.97 -14.84
CA ALA A 116 14.52 -44.69 -15.98
C ALA A 116 15.97 -45.14 -15.76
N MET A 117 16.73 -44.41 -14.93
CA MET A 117 18.17 -44.59 -14.78
C MET A 117 18.57 -44.83 -13.32
N TRP A 118 18.27 -43.87 -12.44
CA TRP A 118 18.84 -43.85 -11.10
C TRP A 118 18.28 -44.95 -10.19
N TYR A 119 16.96 -45.18 -10.19
CA TYR A 119 16.37 -46.23 -9.37
C TYR A 119 16.84 -47.63 -9.77
N PRO A 120 16.86 -48.02 -11.07
CA PRO A 120 17.48 -49.27 -11.51
C PRO A 120 18.96 -49.40 -11.11
N GLU A 121 19.74 -48.33 -11.20
CA GLU A 121 21.14 -48.34 -10.78
C GLU A 121 21.28 -48.59 -9.28
N ILE A 122 20.53 -47.86 -8.45
CA ILE A 122 20.51 -48.03 -7.00
C ILE A 122 20.17 -49.47 -6.66
N ARG A 123 19.12 -50.05 -7.27
CA ARG A 123 18.70 -51.44 -7.02
C ARG A 123 19.73 -52.47 -7.47
N LYS A 124 20.57 -52.16 -8.47
CA LYS A 124 21.67 -53.03 -8.90
C LYS A 124 22.79 -53.14 -7.86
N PHE A 125 23.13 -52.04 -7.17
CA PHE A 125 24.23 -52.01 -6.19
C PHE A 125 23.75 -52.18 -4.73
N CYS A 126 22.52 -51.78 -4.44
CA CYS A 126 21.89 -51.76 -3.13
C CYS A 126 20.44 -52.30 -3.22
N PRO A 127 20.25 -53.62 -3.41
CA PRO A 127 18.93 -54.19 -3.66
C PRO A 127 17.95 -53.96 -2.49
N ASP A 128 18.41 -54.20 -1.26
CA ASP A 128 17.56 -54.17 -0.05
C ASP A 128 17.58 -52.81 0.68
N THR A 129 18.44 -51.87 0.27
CA THR A 129 18.55 -50.57 0.94
C THR A 129 17.29 -49.73 0.72
N PRO A 130 16.69 -49.12 1.76
CA PRO A 130 15.54 -48.24 1.60
C PRO A 130 15.88 -47.03 0.72
N VAL A 131 14.95 -46.67 -0.15
CA VAL A 131 15.06 -45.53 -1.07
C VAL A 131 13.92 -44.57 -0.81
N ILE A 132 14.22 -43.27 -0.78
CA ILE A 132 13.24 -42.19 -0.63
C ILE A 132 13.38 -41.25 -1.83
N LEU A 133 12.27 -40.94 -2.51
CA LEU A 133 12.24 -39.95 -3.58
C LEU A 133 12.17 -38.54 -2.99
N VAL A 134 13.03 -37.64 -3.44
CA VAL A 134 13.15 -36.28 -2.91
C VAL A 134 13.04 -35.23 -4.03
N GLY A 135 12.01 -34.38 -3.96
CA GLY A 135 11.88 -33.21 -4.82
C GLY A 135 12.62 -32.01 -4.23
N CYS A 136 13.71 -31.58 -4.84
CA CYS A 136 14.49 -30.42 -4.41
C CYS A 136 14.03 -29.13 -5.11
N LYS A 137 14.31 -27.99 -4.46
CA LYS A 137 13.98 -26.63 -4.93
C LYS A 137 12.46 -26.37 -5.01
N ASN A 138 11.73 -26.78 -3.98
CA ASN A 138 10.27 -26.60 -3.90
C ASN A 138 9.83 -25.14 -4.01
N ASP A 139 10.66 -24.23 -3.52
CA ASP A 139 10.47 -22.78 -3.60
C ASP A 139 10.18 -22.27 -5.02
N LEU A 140 10.75 -22.92 -6.04
CA LEU A 140 10.57 -22.52 -7.44
C LEU A 140 9.11 -22.63 -7.93
N ARG A 141 8.23 -23.40 -7.25
CA ARG A 141 6.80 -23.47 -7.61
C ARG A 141 6.04 -22.16 -7.42
N TYR A 142 6.53 -21.28 -6.55
CA TYR A 142 5.94 -19.95 -6.36
C TYR A 142 6.91 -18.82 -6.75
N MET A 143 8.22 -19.03 -6.62
CA MET A 143 9.22 -18.00 -6.93
C MET A 143 9.42 -17.73 -8.42
N TYR A 144 8.95 -18.60 -9.33
CA TYR A 144 9.13 -18.37 -10.77
C TYR A 144 8.48 -17.06 -11.30
N ARG A 145 7.62 -16.41 -10.50
CA ARG A 145 7.02 -15.10 -10.78
C ARG A 145 7.55 -13.98 -9.89
N ASP A 146 8.43 -14.30 -8.96
CA ASP A 146 8.95 -13.34 -8.00
C ASP A 146 9.96 -12.42 -8.69
N GLU A 147 9.75 -11.11 -8.59
CA GLU A 147 10.59 -10.11 -9.26
C GLU A 147 12.03 -10.14 -8.76
N THR A 148 12.24 -10.37 -7.46
CA THR A 148 13.57 -10.47 -6.88
C THR A 148 14.31 -11.68 -7.44
N TYR A 149 13.64 -12.83 -7.56
CA TYR A 149 14.19 -14.02 -8.22
C TYR A 149 14.51 -13.78 -9.68
N LEU A 150 13.57 -13.21 -10.44
CA LEU A 150 13.74 -12.95 -11.88
C LEU A 150 14.87 -11.96 -12.17
N SER A 151 15.10 -10.97 -11.29
CA SER A 151 16.18 -9.98 -11.43
C SER A 151 17.58 -10.61 -11.50
N TYR A 152 17.79 -11.80 -10.91
CA TYR A 152 19.08 -12.51 -10.96
C TYR A 152 19.38 -13.14 -12.33
N PHE A 153 18.36 -13.37 -13.18
CA PHE A 153 18.49 -14.01 -14.49
C PHE A 153 18.36 -13.05 -15.67
N GLY A 154 18.37 -11.73 -15.41
CA GLY A 154 18.48 -10.69 -16.44
C GLY A 154 19.86 -10.66 -17.10
N ASP A 155 20.48 -9.49 -17.26
CA ASP A 155 21.76 -9.28 -17.99
C ASP A 155 22.99 -10.08 -17.48
N ARG A 156 22.84 -10.89 -16.43
CA ARG A 156 23.94 -11.49 -15.67
C ARG A 156 24.31 -12.94 -16.04
N SER A 157 23.55 -13.65 -16.89
CA SER A 157 23.96 -15.00 -17.31
C SER A 157 23.27 -15.51 -18.60
N PRO A 158 23.95 -15.55 -19.77
CA PRO A 158 23.39 -16.13 -20.99
C PRO A 158 23.25 -17.67 -20.93
N PHE A 159 23.83 -18.33 -19.93
CA PHE A 159 23.87 -19.79 -19.82
C PHE A 159 22.87 -20.38 -18.82
N VAL A 160 22.20 -19.56 -18.01
CA VAL A 160 21.22 -20.02 -17.00
C VAL A 160 19.93 -19.22 -17.13
N ARG A 161 18.85 -19.89 -17.51
CA ARG A 161 17.51 -19.28 -17.58
C ARG A 161 16.72 -19.52 -16.29
N ALA A 162 15.87 -18.55 -15.93
CA ALA A 162 14.87 -18.73 -14.89
C ALA A 162 13.91 -19.89 -15.19
N ALA A 163 13.40 -20.53 -14.13
CA ALA A 163 12.37 -21.56 -14.26
C ALA A 163 11.09 -20.97 -14.86
N ARG A 164 10.46 -21.71 -15.78
CA ARG A 164 9.15 -21.35 -16.34
C ARG A 164 8.08 -22.26 -15.76
N LYS A 165 6.81 -21.84 -15.87
CA LYS A 165 5.66 -22.64 -15.44
C LYS A 165 5.65 -24.05 -16.05
N SER A 166 6.10 -24.21 -17.30
CA SER A 166 6.20 -25.50 -18.00
C SER A 166 7.30 -26.42 -17.48
N ASP A 167 8.27 -25.89 -16.74
CA ASP A 167 9.37 -26.66 -16.17
C ASP A 167 9.05 -27.19 -14.76
N LEU A 168 7.91 -26.78 -14.19
CA LEU A 168 7.54 -27.10 -12.82
C LEU A 168 6.84 -28.46 -12.75
N VAL A 169 7.42 -29.36 -11.95
CA VAL A 169 6.83 -30.66 -11.60
C VAL A 169 5.83 -30.46 -10.47
N MET A 170 4.58 -30.89 -10.69
CA MET A 170 3.53 -30.80 -9.67
C MET A 170 3.62 -31.97 -8.66
N PRO A 171 3.15 -31.79 -7.41
CA PRO A 171 3.28 -32.83 -6.38
C PRO A 171 2.64 -34.18 -6.75
N ASP A 172 1.53 -34.16 -7.49
CA ASP A 172 0.82 -35.34 -7.97
C ASP A 172 1.64 -36.16 -8.98
N GLU A 173 2.38 -35.50 -9.87
CA GLU A 173 3.28 -36.15 -10.84
C GLU A 173 4.41 -36.90 -10.13
N ALA A 174 5.06 -36.25 -9.15
CA ALA A 174 6.14 -36.87 -8.38
C ALA A 174 5.63 -38.00 -7.47
N ARG A 175 4.45 -37.84 -6.86
CA ARG A 175 3.81 -38.90 -6.07
C ARG A 175 3.41 -40.10 -6.92
N ALA A 176 2.99 -39.91 -8.17
CA ALA A 176 2.73 -41.01 -9.09
C ALA A 176 4.00 -41.85 -9.33
N VAL A 177 5.13 -41.20 -9.59
CA VAL A 177 6.43 -41.89 -9.74
C VAL A 177 6.84 -42.59 -8.44
N ALA A 178 6.69 -41.95 -7.28
CA ALA A 178 7.00 -42.57 -5.99
C ALA A 178 6.17 -43.84 -5.74
N LYS A 179 4.87 -43.80 -6.08
CA LYS A 179 3.95 -44.94 -5.98
C LYS A 179 4.34 -46.07 -6.93
N GLU A 180 4.74 -45.76 -8.16
CA GLU A 180 5.24 -46.75 -9.12
C GLU A 180 6.52 -47.46 -8.62
N LEU A 181 7.42 -46.70 -7.99
CA LEU A 181 8.69 -47.22 -7.45
C LEU A 181 8.54 -47.90 -6.08
N GLY A 182 7.39 -47.76 -5.42
CA GLY A 182 7.13 -48.28 -4.08
C GLY A 182 7.93 -47.58 -2.99
N VAL A 183 8.23 -46.28 -3.15
CA VAL A 183 9.06 -45.48 -2.23
C VAL A 183 8.28 -44.33 -1.61
N ALA A 184 8.76 -43.83 -0.46
CA ALA A 184 8.24 -42.61 0.14
C ALA A 184 8.67 -41.37 -0.66
N TYR A 185 7.86 -40.31 -0.60
CA TYR A 185 8.12 -39.04 -1.29
C TYR A 185 8.15 -37.88 -0.31
N TYR A 186 9.19 -37.04 -0.43
CA TYR A 186 9.34 -35.80 0.32
C TYR A 186 9.81 -34.69 -0.60
N GLU A 187 9.54 -33.45 -0.21
CA GLU A 187 10.02 -32.26 -0.88
C GLU A 187 10.87 -31.42 0.06
N THR A 188 11.82 -30.71 -0.54
CA THR A 188 12.77 -29.87 0.18
C THR A 188 12.96 -28.54 -0.55
N SER A 189 13.15 -27.49 0.24
CA SER A 189 13.69 -26.22 -0.23
C SER A 189 14.79 -25.78 0.71
N VAL A 190 16.00 -25.61 0.18
CA VAL A 190 17.11 -25.05 0.96
C VAL A 190 16.89 -23.56 1.23
N PHE A 191 16.22 -22.87 0.30
CA PHE A 191 15.92 -21.45 0.43
C PHE A 191 14.97 -21.17 1.60
N THR A 192 13.83 -21.88 1.66
CA THR A 192 12.86 -21.73 2.77
C THR A 192 13.17 -22.62 3.96
N TYR A 193 14.18 -23.49 3.84
CA TYR A 193 14.54 -24.57 4.78
C TYR A 193 13.42 -25.61 5.01
N PHE A 194 12.34 -25.55 4.22
CA PHE A 194 11.24 -26.50 4.27
C PHE A 194 11.71 -27.93 3.98
N GLY A 195 11.26 -28.87 4.81
CA GLY A 195 11.45 -30.31 4.60
C GLY A 195 12.88 -30.82 4.76
N VAL A 196 13.88 -29.94 4.99
CA VAL A 196 15.29 -30.33 5.08
C VAL A 196 15.52 -31.27 6.25
N ASN A 197 15.08 -30.92 7.46
CA ASN A 197 15.24 -31.81 8.62
C ASN A 197 14.35 -33.06 8.50
N GLU A 198 13.09 -32.86 8.09
CA GLU A 198 12.10 -33.94 7.96
C GLU A 198 12.56 -35.07 7.03
N VAL A 199 13.16 -34.75 5.89
CA VAL A 199 13.63 -35.79 4.95
C VAL A 199 14.75 -36.64 5.55
N PHE A 200 15.67 -36.05 6.31
CA PHE A 200 16.78 -36.77 6.93
C PHE A 200 16.34 -37.58 8.14
N GLU A 201 15.45 -37.05 8.98
CA GLU A 201 14.85 -37.82 10.07
C GLU A 201 14.08 -39.04 9.55
N ASN A 202 13.30 -38.87 8.47
CA ASN A 202 12.56 -39.97 7.87
C ASN A 202 13.47 -40.96 7.13
N ALA A 203 14.60 -40.51 6.59
CA ALA A 203 15.65 -41.38 6.07
C ALA A 203 16.28 -42.24 7.18
N ILE A 204 16.53 -41.66 8.35
CA ILE A 204 17.00 -42.37 9.54
C ILE A 204 15.96 -43.41 9.99
N ARG A 205 14.68 -43.02 10.12
CA ARG A 205 13.60 -43.97 10.44
C ARG A 205 13.56 -45.14 9.46
N ALA A 206 13.65 -44.88 8.16
CA ALA A 206 13.68 -45.91 7.13
C ALA A 206 14.89 -46.86 7.28
N ALA A 207 16.09 -46.30 7.50
CA ALA A 207 17.31 -47.08 7.74
C ALA A 207 17.22 -47.98 8.98
N LEU A 208 16.76 -47.41 10.10
CA LEU A 208 16.63 -48.14 11.36
C LEU A 208 15.57 -49.25 11.30
N ILE A 209 14.47 -49.03 10.56
CA ILE A 209 13.46 -50.06 10.31
C ILE A 209 14.01 -51.21 9.47
N ALA A 210 14.66 -50.91 8.34
CA ALA A 210 15.28 -51.95 7.49
C ALA A 210 16.32 -52.76 8.30
N ARG A 211 17.10 -52.08 9.12
CA ARG A 211 18.08 -52.70 10.03
C ARG A 211 17.43 -53.60 11.09
N ARG A 212 16.26 -53.22 11.62
CA ARG A 212 15.49 -54.06 12.56
C ARG A 212 15.03 -55.35 11.91
N GLU A 213 14.67 -55.34 10.63
CA GLU A 213 14.28 -56.55 9.89
C GLU A 213 15.45 -57.55 9.79
N HIS A 214 16.68 -57.05 9.66
CA HIS A 214 17.90 -57.88 9.65
C HIS A 214 18.43 -58.25 11.05
N ARG A 215 18.14 -57.45 12.09
CA ARG A 215 18.63 -57.65 13.48
C ARG A 215 17.48 -57.69 14.49
N PHE A 216 16.57 -58.65 14.32
CA PHE A 216 15.30 -58.74 15.05
C PHE A 216 15.41 -58.82 16.60
N TRP A 217 16.56 -59.23 17.15
CA TRP A 217 16.81 -59.29 18.60
C TRP A 217 17.12 -57.93 19.24
N MET A 218 17.39 -56.88 18.45
CA MET A 218 17.66 -55.53 18.95
C MET A 218 16.36 -54.85 19.43
N THR A 219 16.19 -54.77 20.75
CA THR A 219 14.98 -54.21 21.38
C THR A 219 14.93 -52.68 21.37
N ASN A 220 16.09 -52.01 21.25
CA ASN A 220 16.23 -50.55 21.17
C ASN A 220 15.52 -49.96 19.93
N LEU A 221 15.36 -50.72 18.85
CA LEU A 221 14.73 -50.26 17.60
C LEU A 221 13.21 -50.50 17.54
N LYS A 222 12.60 -51.10 18.57
CA LYS A 222 11.16 -51.44 18.56
C LYS A 222 10.23 -50.23 18.52
N ARG A 223 10.69 -49.09 19.06
CA ARG A 223 9.91 -47.84 19.18
C ARG A 223 10.07 -46.90 17.97
N VAL A 224 10.97 -47.21 17.04
CA VAL A 224 11.17 -46.41 15.83
C VAL A 224 9.90 -46.44 14.99
N GLN A 225 9.40 -45.26 14.64
CA GLN A 225 8.19 -45.09 13.86
C GLN A 225 8.50 -45.25 12.37
N ARG A 226 7.47 -45.61 11.58
CA ARG A 226 7.57 -45.54 10.12
C ARG A 226 7.81 -44.10 9.67
N PRO A 227 8.43 -43.89 8.49
CA PRO A 227 8.56 -42.55 7.91
C PRO A 227 7.23 -41.79 7.95
N ILE A 228 7.25 -40.60 8.50
CA ILE A 228 6.09 -39.76 8.80
C ILE A 228 5.67 -39.03 7.52
N LEU A 229 4.36 -38.87 7.31
CA LEU A 229 3.81 -38.09 6.20
C LEU A 229 4.16 -36.60 6.34
N GLN A 230 4.76 -36.01 5.30
CA GLN A 230 5.10 -34.60 5.26
C GLN A 230 3.86 -33.74 4.91
N ALA A 231 3.65 -32.68 5.69
CA ALA A 231 2.65 -31.67 5.36
C ALA A 231 3.13 -30.83 4.15
N PRO A 232 2.26 -30.47 3.20
CA PRO A 232 2.68 -29.75 2.01
C PRO A 232 3.14 -28.33 2.33
N PHE A 233 4.14 -27.84 1.61
CA PHE A 233 4.63 -26.47 1.77
C PHE A 233 3.57 -25.47 1.31
N ARG A 234 3.09 -24.63 2.24
CA ARG A 234 2.23 -23.49 1.93
C ARG A 234 3.09 -22.29 1.55
N PRO A 235 3.00 -21.75 0.32
CA PRO A 235 3.72 -20.53 -0.05
C PRO A 235 3.36 -19.37 0.85
N PRO A 236 4.31 -18.46 1.13
CA PRO A 236 4.04 -17.25 1.89
C PRO A 236 2.92 -16.45 1.22
N LYS A 237 2.13 -15.76 2.04
CA LYS A 237 1.08 -14.86 1.53
C LYS A 237 1.77 -13.68 0.82
N PRO A 238 1.36 -13.32 -0.42
CA PRO A 238 1.96 -12.18 -1.11
C PRO A 238 1.70 -10.89 -0.32
N PRO A 239 2.70 -9.99 -0.22
CA PRO A 239 2.51 -8.69 0.42
C PRO A 239 1.56 -7.81 -0.42
N PRO A 240 0.86 -6.84 0.21
CA PRO A 240 0.12 -5.83 -0.54
C PRO A 240 1.08 -4.97 -1.36
N PRO A 241 0.64 -4.44 -2.53
CA PRO A 241 1.47 -3.55 -3.33
C PRO A 241 1.76 -2.24 -2.59
N GLU A 242 2.91 -1.64 -2.89
CA GLU A 242 3.33 -0.37 -2.31
C GLU A 242 2.54 0.79 -2.93
N VAL A 243 2.13 1.74 -2.09
CA VAL A 243 1.40 2.94 -2.53
C VAL A 243 2.30 4.14 -2.38
N THR A 244 2.46 4.89 -3.47
CA THR A 244 3.31 6.07 -3.56
C THR A 244 2.47 7.28 -3.94
N VAL A 245 2.80 8.42 -3.32
CA VAL A 245 2.15 9.71 -3.61
C VAL A 245 3.22 10.68 -4.09
N ILE A 246 3.04 11.20 -5.31
CA ILE A 246 3.92 12.22 -5.91
C ILE A 246 4.03 13.42 -4.99
N THR A 247 5.23 13.97 -4.77
CA THR A 247 5.43 15.14 -3.89
C THR A 247 4.67 16.39 -4.36
N GLY A 248 4.20 17.19 -3.40
CA GLY A 248 3.38 18.37 -3.66
C GLY A 248 4.15 19.58 -4.19
N THR A 249 3.50 20.36 -5.05
CA THR A 249 4.03 21.63 -5.60
C THR A 249 3.47 22.87 -4.90
N HIS A 250 2.61 22.71 -3.89
CA HIS A 250 1.84 23.78 -3.26
C HIS A 250 2.67 25.03 -2.91
N THR A 251 3.78 24.88 -2.19
CA THR A 251 4.62 26.03 -1.78
C THR A 251 5.20 26.78 -2.98
N LYS A 252 5.58 26.06 -4.04
CA LYS A 252 6.08 26.65 -5.29
C LYS A 252 4.96 27.38 -6.02
N ASP A 253 3.76 26.81 -6.04
CA ASP A 253 2.61 27.41 -6.71
C ASP A 253 2.12 28.68 -5.98
N MET A 254 2.17 28.70 -4.65
CA MET A 254 1.89 29.90 -3.86
C MET A 254 2.93 31.00 -4.11
N LEU A 255 4.21 30.64 -4.24
CA LEU A 255 5.25 31.60 -4.62
C LEU A 255 5.02 32.16 -6.04
N ASN A 256 4.63 31.31 -6.99
CA ASN A 256 4.28 31.75 -8.35
C ASN A 256 3.07 32.69 -8.34
N MET A 257 2.06 32.41 -7.52
CA MET A 257 0.90 33.27 -7.33
C MET A 257 1.31 34.64 -6.75
N PHE A 258 2.21 34.66 -5.76
CA PHE A 258 2.76 35.91 -5.20
C PHE A 258 3.53 36.74 -6.24
N ASN A 259 4.39 36.09 -7.04
CA ASN A 259 5.23 36.77 -8.03
C ASN A 259 4.45 37.26 -9.26
N SER A 260 3.46 36.49 -9.71
CA SER A 260 2.68 36.82 -10.92
C SER A 260 1.64 37.90 -10.70
N GLN A 261 1.22 38.13 -9.44
CA GLN A 261 0.20 39.14 -9.06
C GLN A 261 -1.09 39.05 -9.89
N CYS A 262 -1.45 37.85 -10.34
CA CYS A 262 -2.66 37.62 -11.13
C CYS A 262 -3.90 37.60 -10.22
N TYR A 263 -4.98 38.26 -10.64
CA TYR A 263 -6.26 38.31 -9.89
C TYR A 263 -6.15 38.91 -8.48
N THR A 264 -5.19 39.82 -8.23
CA THR A 264 -5.10 40.53 -6.95
C THR A 264 -6.27 41.49 -6.74
N ASP A 265 -6.90 41.40 -5.58
CA ASP A 265 -8.09 42.16 -5.17
C ASP A 265 -7.78 43.20 -4.06
N LEU A 266 -6.55 43.22 -3.54
CA LEU A 266 -6.08 44.15 -2.52
C LEU A 266 -4.75 44.81 -2.89
N VAL A 267 -4.66 46.13 -2.66
CA VAL A 267 -3.42 46.90 -2.79
C VAL A 267 -3.05 47.52 -1.44
N LEU A 268 -1.89 47.16 -0.90
CA LEU A 268 -1.32 47.75 0.30
C LEU A 268 -0.39 48.90 -0.09
N ILE A 269 -0.62 50.10 0.46
CA ILE A 269 0.25 51.26 0.28
C ILE A 269 1.11 51.41 1.54
N VAL A 270 2.42 51.19 1.40
CA VAL A 270 3.40 51.31 2.49
C VAL A 270 4.45 52.36 2.09
N GLY A 271 4.36 53.54 2.71
CA GLY A 271 5.20 54.68 2.32
C GLY A 271 4.93 55.10 0.87
N THR A 272 5.90 54.87 -0.03
CA THR A 272 5.79 55.16 -1.47
C THR A 272 5.58 53.91 -2.33
N ILE A 273 5.64 52.71 -1.74
CA ILE A 273 5.56 51.43 -2.47
C ILE A 273 4.14 50.86 -2.37
N ARG A 274 3.69 50.24 -3.47
CA ARG A 274 2.40 49.56 -3.57
C ARG A 274 2.63 48.05 -3.72
N PHE A 275 1.94 47.26 -2.90
CA PHE A 275 1.97 45.80 -2.96
C PHE A 275 0.58 45.27 -3.36
N SER A 276 0.49 44.62 -4.52
CA SER A 276 -0.72 43.94 -4.97
C SER A 276 -0.76 42.51 -4.41
N VAL A 277 -1.82 42.18 -3.67
CA VAL A 277 -1.95 40.95 -2.89
C VAL A 277 -3.40 40.45 -2.88
N HIS A 278 -3.60 39.23 -2.39
CA HIS A 278 -4.91 38.59 -2.31
C HIS A 278 -5.52 38.72 -0.90
N ARG A 279 -6.79 39.15 -0.79
CA ARG A 279 -7.50 39.31 0.49
C ARG A 279 -7.58 38.01 1.27
N PHE A 280 -7.96 36.92 0.58
CA PHE A 280 -8.15 35.62 1.21
C PHE A 280 -6.86 35.08 1.85
N MET A 281 -5.69 35.31 1.23
CA MET A 281 -4.40 34.90 1.79
C MET A 281 -4.04 35.68 3.07
N LEU A 282 -4.26 37.00 3.09
CA LEU A 282 -3.98 37.82 4.27
C LEU A 282 -4.96 37.52 5.41
N ALA A 283 -6.25 37.39 5.10
CA ALA A 283 -7.27 37.08 6.09
C ALA A 283 -7.11 35.69 6.71
N SER A 284 -6.50 34.74 5.98
CA SER A 284 -6.24 33.38 6.50
C SER A 284 -4.96 33.30 7.33
N SER A 285 -4.02 34.24 7.17
CA SER A 285 -2.73 34.23 7.86
C SER A 285 -2.66 35.17 9.07
N SER A 286 -3.41 36.26 9.06
CA SER A 286 -3.34 37.30 10.07
C SER A 286 -4.73 37.65 10.59
N ASN A 287 -4.90 37.59 11.90
CA ASN A 287 -6.14 37.98 12.55
C ASN A 287 -6.39 39.50 12.47
N ALA A 288 -5.33 40.31 12.39
CA ALA A 288 -5.44 41.75 12.16
C ALA A 288 -6.04 42.03 10.77
N PHE A 289 -5.54 41.36 9.72
CA PHE A 289 -6.12 41.48 8.38
C PHE A 289 -7.50 40.84 8.27
N HIS A 290 -7.74 39.71 8.93
CA HIS A 290 -9.05 39.06 8.96
C HIS A 290 -10.12 40.02 9.48
N ARG A 291 -9.89 40.61 10.66
CA ARG A 291 -10.80 41.60 11.26
C ARG A 291 -10.98 42.81 10.36
N LEU A 292 -9.90 43.35 9.80
CA LEU A 292 -9.98 44.53 8.93
C LEU A 292 -10.82 44.29 7.67
N LEU A 293 -10.59 43.16 6.99
CA LEU A 293 -11.15 42.90 5.65
C LEU A 293 -12.57 42.34 5.69
N THR A 294 -13.03 41.85 6.84
CA THR A 294 -14.39 41.35 7.08
C THR A 294 -15.31 42.40 7.72
N MET A 295 -14.80 43.59 8.07
CA MET A 295 -15.63 44.68 8.57
C MET A 295 -16.65 45.13 7.51
N ASP A 296 -17.91 45.26 7.91
CA ASP A 296 -18.95 45.88 7.09
C ASP A 296 -18.65 47.38 6.92
N ILE A 297 -18.45 47.81 5.68
CA ILE A 297 -18.18 49.21 5.30
C ILE A 297 -19.48 49.93 4.87
N SER A 298 -20.61 49.22 4.87
CA SER A 298 -21.90 49.69 4.35
C SER A 298 -22.74 50.52 5.34
N ASP A 299 -22.46 50.47 6.64
CA ASP A 299 -23.24 51.22 7.63
C ASP A 299 -22.52 52.51 8.06
N MET A 300 -23.34 53.54 8.33
CA MET A 300 -23.00 54.87 8.87
C MET A 300 -22.96 56.04 7.86
N GLY A 301 -24.02 56.11 7.05
CA GLY A 301 -24.57 57.38 6.58
C GLY A 301 -25.51 58.04 7.61
N ALA A 302 -25.22 58.00 8.91
CA ALA A 302 -25.91 58.83 9.91
C ALA A 302 -25.17 58.83 11.25
N ARG A 303 -24.82 60.05 11.68
CA ARG A 303 -24.58 60.48 13.08
C ARG A 303 -23.27 60.08 13.74
N SER A 304 -22.30 60.98 13.55
CA SER A 304 -21.43 61.45 14.62
C SER A 304 -22.27 62.09 15.74
N SER A 305 -22.29 61.48 16.93
CA SER A 305 -22.19 62.17 18.23
C SER A 305 -22.27 61.18 19.40
N SER A 306 -21.14 61.09 20.11
CA SER A 306 -21.01 60.90 21.56
C SER A 306 -21.34 59.54 22.23
N GLU A 307 -20.33 59.11 23.00
CA GLU A 307 -20.30 58.24 24.17
C GLU A 307 -21.64 57.90 24.84
N SER A 308 -21.88 56.62 25.12
CA SER A 308 -21.93 56.05 26.48
C SER A 308 -22.50 54.64 26.46
N SER A 309 -21.82 53.77 27.20
CA SER A 309 -22.19 52.40 27.58
C SER A 309 -23.62 52.28 28.12
N MET A 310 -24.33 51.19 27.80
CA MET A 310 -25.09 50.38 28.77
C MET A 310 -25.63 49.07 28.16
N VAL A 311 -25.77 48.11 29.06
CA VAL A 311 -25.99 46.67 28.94
C VAL A 311 -27.47 46.33 28.73
N SER A 312 -27.79 45.29 27.94
CA SER A 312 -28.55 44.09 28.39
C SER A 312 -29.52 43.47 27.36
N SER A 313 -29.44 42.13 27.32
CA SER A 313 -30.50 41.09 27.20
C SER A 313 -31.19 40.76 25.88
N THR A 314 -30.73 39.64 25.29
CA THR A 314 -31.48 38.39 25.00
C THR A 314 -33.01 38.42 25.02
N PHE A 315 -33.67 38.02 23.91
CA PHE A 315 -34.51 36.79 23.78
C PHE A 315 -35.14 36.64 22.37
N GLY A 316 -35.09 35.43 21.80
CA GLY A 316 -36.27 34.74 21.22
C GLY A 316 -36.72 34.96 19.77
N GLU A 317 -36.31 34.03 18.90
CA GLU A 317 -37.09 33.25 17.89
C GLU A 317 -38.02 33.89 16.82
N SER A 318 -37.65 33.55 15.58
CA SER A 318 -38.43 33.29 14.35
C SER A 318 -39.97 33.42 14.34
N THR A 319 -40.49 34.13 13.34
CA THR A 319 -41.32 33.55 12.24
C THR A 319 -41.60 34.58 11.15
N THR A 320 -41.55 34.08 9.91
CA THR A 320 -41.91 34.69 8.63
C THR A 320 -43.42 34.90 8.49
N ALA A 321 -43.85 36.10 8.08
CA ALA A 321 -45.07 36.32 7.28
C ALA A 321 -45.17 37.77 6.80
N ASP A 322 -45.11 37.92 5.48
CA ASP A 322 -45.83 38.85 4.59
C ASP A 322 -46.47 40.11 5.18
N PHE A 323 -45.97 41.27 4.74
CA PHE A 323 -46.67 42.55 4.82
C PHE A 323 -46.67 43.25 3.46
N ASN A 324 -47.88 43.66 3.07
CA ASN A 324 -48.24 44.74 2.15
C ASN A 324 -48.38 44.44 0.64
N GLU A 325 -49.29 43.53 0.30
CA GLU A 325 -50.29 43.80 -0.75
C GLU A 325 -51.47 44.51 -0.07
N ASP A 326 -51.59 45.83 -0.22
CA ASP A 326 -52.86 46.59 -0.13
C ASP A 326 -52.57 48.10 -0.19
N THR A 327 -52.01 48.60 -1.30
CA THR A 327 -52.12 50.04 -1.61
C THR A 327 -51.97 50.38 -3.09
N GLU A 328 -52.51 49.58 -4.00
CA GLU A 328 -52.64 50.02 -5.40
C GLU A 328 -53.83 49.39 -6.12
N CYS A 329 -55.03 49.66 -5.60
CA CYS A 329 -56.24 49.53 -6.38
C CYS A 329 -56.91 50.90 -6.43
N LEU A 330 -57.36 51.27 -7.64
CA LEU A 330 -58.07 52.50 -8.03
C LEU A 330 -57.16 53.65 -8.49
N ILE A 331 -56.78 53.63 -9.77
CA ILE A 331 -57.29 54.58 -10.79
C ILE A 331 -56.66 54.28 -12.17
N ARG A 332 -57.52 53.73 -13.03
CA ARG A 332 -57.67 53.99 -14.48
C ARG A 332 -56.59 53.50 -15.45
N ALA A 333 -56.88 52.35 -16.04
CA ALA A 333 -56.70 52.16 -17.47
C ALA A 333 -57.95 52.66 -18.24
N GLU A 334 -57.68 53.07 -19.48
CA GLU A 334 -58.58 53.16 -20.63
C GLU A 334 -59.21 54.51 -21.06
N GLN A 335 -58.67 54.97 -22.20
CA GLN A 335 -59.37 55.29 -23.46
C GLN A 335 -59.35 56.76 -23.96
N ASN A 336 -58.69 56.90 -25.11
CA ASN A 336 -59.11 57.58 -26.34
C ASN A 336 -59.32 59.11 -26.34
N LYS A 337 -58.37 59.83 -26.96
CA LYS A 337 -58.60 60.71 -28.14
C LYS A 337 -57.30 61.42 -28.58
N ALA A 338 -56.95 61.28 -29.87
CA ALA A 338 -56.05 62.18 -30.61
C ALA A 338 -56.88 63.37 -31.20
N PRO A 339 -56.34 64.33 -31.99
CA PRO A 339 -54.94 64.61 -32.39
C PRO A 339 -54.55 66.12 -32.34
N ASN A 340 -53.35 66.44 -32.86
CA ASN A 340 -52.94 67.66 -33.61
C ASN A 340 -52.00 68.73 -33.01
N ARG A 341 -50.88 68.90 -33.76
CA ARG A 341 -50.18 70.13 -34.24
C ARG A 341 -49.02 70.69 -33.39
N MET A 342 -47.80 70.58 -33.95
CA MET A 342 -47.03 71.63 -34.66
C MET A 342 -46.52 72.73 -33.71
N TRP A 343 -45.27 72.65 -33.28
CA TRP A 343 -44.07 73.27 -33.90
C TRP A 343 -44.15 74.80 -34.01
N GLU A 344 -43.33 75.44 -33.17
CA GLU A 344 -42.78 76.79 -33.23
C GLU A 344 -43.73 77.99 -33.20
N GLN A 345 -43.58 78.80 -32.13
CA GLN A 345 -43.15 80.21 -32.13
C GLN A 345 -43.29 80.73 -30.68
N LEU A 346 -42.48 81.63 -30.11
CA LEU A 346 -41.14 82.16 -30.34
C LEU A 346 -40.93 83.18 -29.19
N LYS A 347 -39.81 83.08 -28.46
CA LYS A 347 -39.05 84.19 -27.83
C LYS A 347 -39.63 84.95 -26.62
N ARG A 348 -38.95 84.76 -25.48
CA ARG A 348 -38.25 85.75 -24.60
C ARG A 348 -38.14 85.09 -23.20
N ARG A 349 -37.00 84.86 -22.54
CA ARG A 349 -35.73 85.58 -22.34
C ARG A 349 -34.68 84.60 -21.75
N SER A 350 -33.39 84.95 -21.87
CA SER A 350 -32.20 84.62 -21.02
C SER A 350 -32.44 83.74 -19.78
N SER A 351 -31.62 82.74 -19.40
CA SER A 351 -30.17 82.52 -19.53
C SER A 351 -29.82 81.07 -19.12
N TYR A 352 -28.74 80.53 -19.70
CA TYR A 352 -28.00 79.31 -19.32
C TYR A 352 -28.29 78.68 -17.94
N GLN A 353 -28.71 77.40 -17.94
CA GLN A 353 -28.41 76.45 -16.85
C GLN A 353 -28.09 75.07 -17.44
N ALA A 354 -27.06 74.47 -16.86
CA ALA A 354 -26.35 73.29 -17.31
C ALA A 354 -27.20 72.00 -17.23
N LEU A 355 -26.85 71.05 -18.09
CA LEU A 355 -27.28 69.64 -18.06
C LEU A 355 -27.05 69.02 -16.67
N PRO A 356 -27.91 68.11 -16.21
CA PRO A 356 -27.74 67.43 -14.94
C PRO A 356 -26.48 66.55 -14.98
N THR A 357 -25.59 66.86 -14.05
CA THR A 357 -24.37 66.13 -13.72
C THR A 357 -24.64 64.68 -13.36
N VAL A 358 -23.85 63.78 -13.94
CA VAL A 358 -23.62 62.42 -13.49
C VAL A 358 -23.35 62.44 -11.98
N GLU A 359 -24.18 61.76 -11.19
CA GLU A 359 -23.88 61.48 -9.78
C GLU A 359 -22.61 60.60 -9.70
N PRO A 360 -21.60 60.95 -8.90
CA PRO A 360 -20.42 60.11 -8.77
C PRO A 360 -20.79 58.83 -8.01
N LYS A 361 -20.42 57.67 -8.59
CA LYS A 361 -20.44 56.34 -7.95
C LYS A 361 -19.79 56.45 -6.56
N LYS A 362 -20.44 55.92 -5.52
CA LYS A 362 -19.99 56.02 -4.12
C LYS A 362 -18.67 55.27 -3.91
N ASP A 363 -17.55 56.00 -3.92
CA ASP A 363 -16.29 55.52 -3.36
C ASP A 363 -16.45 55.36 -1.83
N LEU A 364 -16.26 54.15 -1.32
CA LEU A 364 -16.33 53.87 0.12
C LEU A 364 -14.96 54.15 0.74
N TYR A 365 -14.87 55.17 1.59
CA TYR A 365 -13.67 55.59 2.31
C TYR A 365 -13.89 55.52 3.82
N ARG A 366 -12.98 54.89 4.56
CA ARG A 366 -12.99 54.88 6.03
C ARG A 366 -11.59 55.12 6.57
N GLU A 367 -11.44 56.13 7.42
CA GLU A 367 -10.27 56.30 8.28
C GLU A 367 -10.35 55.33 9.46
N LEU A 368 -9.23 54.70 9.76
CA LEU A 368 -9.12 53.66 10.77
C LEU A 368 -8.31 54.21 11.93
N HIS A 369 -8.87 54.14 13.14
CA HIS A 369 -8.14 54.41 14.37
C HIS A 369 -7.37 53.15 14.80
N HIS A 370 -6.49 52.64 13.91
CA HIS A 370 -5.65 51.47 14.17
C HIS A 370 -4.17 51.90 14.09
N PRO A 371 -3.28 51.41 14.99
CA PRO A 371 -1.86 51.81 14.99
C PRO A 371 -1.16 51.49 13.65
N VAL A 372 -1.64 50.47 12.94
CA VAL A 372 -1.02 49.93 11.72
C VAL A 372 -1.76 50.34 10.45
N PHE A 373 -3.08 50.44 10.47
CA PHE A 373 -3.91 50.69 9.28
C PHE A 373 -4.51 52.09 9.38
N GLN A 374 -4.21 52.96 8.42
CA GLN A 374 -4.61 54.37 8.45
C GLN A 374 -5.96 54.60 7.77
N SER A 375 -6.17 53.97 6.62
CA SER A 375 -7.45 54.06 5.89
C SER A 375 -7.67 52.83 5.03
N ILE A 376 -8.94 52.51 4.80
CA ILE A 376 -9.40 51.53 3.83
C ILE A 376 -10.29 52.22 2.81
N ARG A 377 -10.03 51.96 1.53
CA ARG A 377 -10.83 52.44 0.40
C ARG A 377 -11.28 51.25 -0.42
N VAL A 378 -12.52 51.25 -0.89
CA VAL A 378 -13.03 50.23 -1.81
C VAL A 378 -13.51 50.91 -3.07
N PHE A 379 -12.92 50.51 -4.20
CA PHE A 379 -13.27 51.02 -5.53
C PHE A 379 -13.87 49.90 -6.37
N GLN A 380 -14.85 50.24 -7.20
CA GLN A 380 -15.29 49.38 -8.30
C GLN A 380 -14.61 49.87 -9.58
N ILE A 381 -13.69 49.06 -10.11
CA ILE A 381 -12.98 49.38 -11.35
C ILE A 381 -13.74 48.74 -12.51
N GLU A 382 -14.21 49.57 -13.45
CA GLU A 382 -14.61 49.14 -14.79
C GLU A 382 -13.35 49.15 -15.66
N ASN A 383 -12.81 47.97 -15.98
CA ASN A 383 -11.72 47.87 -16.94
C ASN A 383 -12.28 48.19 -18.34
N GLY A 384 -11.83 49.29 -18.96
CA GLY A 384 -12.33 49.82 -20.24
C GLY A 384 -12.19 48.91 -21.49
N LYS A 385 -11.87 47.62 -21.32
CA LYS A 385 -11.91 46.58 -22.36
C LYS A 385 -12.79 45.38 -22.00
N HIS A 386 -13.33 45.29 -20.78
CA HIS A 386 -14.00 44.10 -20.26
C HIS A 386 -15.24 44.44 -19.43
N THR A 387 -16.29 43.61 -19.54
CA THR A 387 -17.60 43.76 -18.88
C THR A 387 -17.64 43.17 -17.45
N TYR A 388 -16.56 43.27 -16.68
CA TYR A 388 -16.56 42.84 -15.27
C TYR A 388 -16.23 44.03 -14.34
N THR A 389 -17.02 44.17 -13.28
CA THR A 389 -16.76 45.11 -12.18
C THR A 389 -15.86 44.42 -11.16
N GLN A 390 -14.56 44.73 -11.15
CA GLN A 390 -13.67 44.21 -10.12
C GLN A 390 -13.64 45.19 -8.93
N THR A 391 -14.04 44.72 -7.76
CA THR A 391 -13.87 45.49 -6.51
C THR A 391 -12.41 45.40 -6.08
N GLN A 392 -11.70 46.52 -6.08
CA GLN A 392 -10.34 46.59 -5.56
C GLN A 392 -10.34 47.33 -4.22
N THR A 393 -9.78 46.68 -3.19
CA THR A 393 -9.59 47.28 -1.88
C THR A 393 -8.20 47.89 -1.79
N ILE A 394 -8.09 49.13 -1.32
CA ILE A 394 -6.82 49.81 -1.06
C ILE A 394 -6.71 50.07 0.43
N VAL A 395 -5.64 49.58 1.05
CA VAL A 395 -5.35 49.82 2.48
C VAL A 395 -4.06 50.62 2.59
N SER A 396 -4.14 51.76 3.28
CA SER A 396 -2.98 52.58 3.59
C SER A 396 -2.39 52.13 4.93
N VAL A 397 -1.12 51.72 4.92
CA VAL A 397 -0.41 51.23 6.09
C VAL A 397 0.43 52.36 6.70
N SER A 398 0.52 52.38 8.02
CA SER A 398 1.29 53.36 8.77
C SER A 398 2.78 53.33 8.41
N LYS A 399 3.46 54.49 8.56
CA LYS A 399 4.92 54.62 8.36
C LYS A 399 5.75 53.80 9.37
N LEU A 400 5.10 53.19 10.37
CA LEU A 400 5.73 52.30 11.34
C LEU A 400 6.24 50.99 10.72
N ILE A 401 5.71 50.58 9.56
CA ILE A 401 6.19 49.40 8.85
C ILE A 401 6.99 49.85 7.63
N THR A 402 8.25 49.40 7.53
CA THR A 402 9.10 49.69 6.38
C THR A 402 8.68 48.83 5.17
N PRO A 403 8.87 49.30 3.93
CA PRO A 403 8.50 48.52 2.75
C PRO A 403 9.25 47.18 2.64
N GLN A 404 10.51 47.13 3.06
CA GLN A 404 11.30 45.89 3.08
C GLN A 404 10.75 44.88 4.09
N ALA A 405 10.38 45.35 5.30
CA ALA A 405 9.75 44.50 6.30
C ALA A 405 8.41 43.94 5.81
N MET A 406 7.57 44.77 5.19
CA MET A 406 6.30 44.31 4.60
C MET A 406 6.52 43.24 3.53
N GLN A 407 7.49 43.41 2.64
CA GLN A 407 7.78 42.43 1.59
C GLN A 407 8.12 41.05 2.18
N GLN A 408 8.92 41.01 3.25
CA GLN A 408 9.26 39.76 3.93
C GLN A 408 8.07 39.15 4.67
N CYS A 409 7.25 39.96 5.34
CA CYS A 409 5.99 39.48 5.94
C CYS A 409 5.05 38.87 4.89
N LEU A 410 4.91 39.51 3.73
CA LEU A 410 4.10 39.00 2.62
C LEU A 410 4.69 37.70 2.05
N LYS A 411 5.99 37.64 1.83
CA LYS A 411 6.66 36.40 1.38
C LYS A 411 6.42 35.25 2.37
N PHE A 412 6.57 35.51 3.66
CA PHE A 412 6.27 34.55 4.71
C PHE A 412 4.81 34.07 4.66
N ILE A 413 3.85 34.97 4.43
CA ILE A 413 2.43 34.60 4.32
C ILE A 413 2.15 33.58 3.20
N TYR A 414 2.86 33.71 2.08
CA TYR A 414 2.62 32.84 0.92
C TYR A 414 3.46 31.56 0.95
N THR A 415 4.69 31.61 1.45
CA THR A 415 5.64 30.49 1.36
C THR A 415 6.04 29.89 2.69
N GLY A 416 5.71 30.54 3.82
CA GLY A 416 6.21 30.18 5.15
C GLY A 416 7.71 30.43 5.34
N ALA A 417 8.38 31.11 4.41
CA ALA A 417 9.82 31.31 4.41
C ALA A 417 10.19 32.80 4.32
N ILE A 418 11.36 33.15 4.85
CA ILE A 418 11.96 34.48 4.78
C ILE A 418 13.33 34.43 4.11
N ASP A 419 13.75 35.55 3.52
CA ASP A 419 15.10 35.67 2.97
C ASP A 419 16.15 35.82 4.07
N ARG A 420 17.14 34.91 4.08
CA ARG A 420 18.22 34.90 5.07
C ARG A 420 19.22 36.05 4.90
N GLU A 421 19.23 36.71 3.74
CA GLU A 421 20.11 37.84 3.42
C GLU A 421 19.51 39.20 3.82
N CYS A 422 18.36 39.22 4.49
CA CYS A 422 17.76 40.47 4.94
C CYS A 422 18.58 41.14 6.06
N LEU A 423 18.91 42.42 5.84
CA LEU A 423 19.85 43.20 6.65
C LEU A 423 19.28 43.62 8.01
N ASP A 424 17.95 43.73 8.18
CA ASP A 424 17.31 44.31 9.37
C ASP A 424 16.20 43.42 9.99
N LEU A 425 16.61 42.37 10.73
CA LEU A 425 15.68 41.45 11.41
C LEU A 425 14.75 42.12 12.44
N GLN A 426 15.18 43.24 13.03
CA GLN A 426 14.42 43.93 14.07
C GLN A 426 13.22 44.71 13.52
N GLU A 427 13.33 45.26 12.30
CA GLU A 427 12.21 45.89 11.61
C GLU A 427 11.15 44.87 11.19
N ILE A 428 11.58 43.70 10.69
CA ILE A 428 10.68 42.59 10.32
C ILE A 428 9.94 42.10 11.57
N ARG A 429 10.64 42.01 12.70
CA ARG A 429 10.04 41.60 13.98
C ARG A 429 8.93 42.58 14.42
N GLN A 430 9.19 43.88 14.37
CA GLN A 430 8.17 44.89 14.69
C GLN A 430 6.97 44.80 13.74
N ALA A 431 7.20 44.65 12.44
CA ALA A 431 6.13 44.48 11.46
C ALA A 431 5.30 43.21 11.72
N ALA A 432 5.94 42.09 12.05
CA ALA A 432 5.27 40.82 12.35
C ALA A 432 4.39 40.90 13.61
N GLU A 433 4.82 41.63 14.64
CA GLU A 433 4.02 41.90 15.84
C GLU A 433 2.77 42.72 15.50
N PHE A 434 2.95 43.81 14.75
CA PHE A 434 1.86 44.68 14.31
C PHE A 434 0.84 43.98 13.39
N LEU A 435 1.31 43.03 12.58
CA LEU A 435 0.45 42.24 11.69
C LEU A 435 -0.08 40.97 12.36
N GLU A 436 0.18 40.75 13.65
CA GLU A 436 -0.26 39.57 14.40
C GLU A 436 0.18 38.24 13.74
N LEU A 437 1.48 38.12 13.38
CA LEU A 437 2.10 36.92 12.78
C LEU A 437 3.01 36.20 13.79
N PRO A 438 2.46 35.39 14.71
CA PRO A 438 3.23 34.82 15.82
C PRO A 438 4.30 33.81 15.37
N GLN A 439 4.04 33.01 14.33
CA GLN A 439 5.02 32.02 13.85
C GLN A 439 6.24 32.69 13.20
N LEU A 440 6.05 33.84 12.54
CA LEU A 440 7.16 34.64 12.01
C LEU A 440 8.02 35.20 13.17
N MET A 441 7.39 35.62 14.27
CA MET A 441 8.11 36.10 15.46
C MET A 441 9.01 35.02 16.07
N VAL A 442 8.52 33.78 16.15
CA VAL A 442 9.29 32.63 16.64
C VAL A 442 10.47 32.33 15.71
N LEU A 443 10.24 32.33 14.39
CA LEU A 443 11.29 32.08 13.40
C LEU A 443 12.40 33.15 13.46
N LEU A 444 12.03 34.42 13.65
CA LEU A 444 12.97 35.51 13.85
C LEU A 444 13.76 35.37 15.16
N SER A 445 13.13 34.97 16.27
CA SER A 445 13.85 34.73 17.54
C SER A 445 14.82 33.55 17.45
N ASN A 446 14.44 32.47 16.78
CA ASN A 446 15.31 31.31 16.58
C ASN A 446 16.54 31.66 15.74
N THR A 447 16.33 32.51 14.72
CA THR A 447 17.40 33.01 13.86
C THR A 447 18.35 33.92 14.64
N GLN A 448 17.82 34.79 15.52
CA GLN A 448 18.64 35.62 16.42
C GLN A 448 19.41 34.79 17.46
N ALA A 449 18.84 33.68 17.93
CA ALA A 449 19.45 32.79 18.91
C ALA A 449 20.41 31.74 18.29
N ASN A 450 20.67 31.79 16.98
CA ASN A 450 21.42 30.77 16.23
C ASN A 450 20.84 29.34 16.34
N GLN A 451 19.56 29.18 16.65
CA GLN A 451 18.86 27.90 16.78
C GLN A 451 18.08 27.56 15.51
N SER A 452 18.74 27.67 14.36
CA SER A 452 18.10 27.49 13.04
C SER A 452 17.56 26.08 12.80
N PHE A 453 18.02 25.08 13.55
CA PHE A 453 17.54 23.69 13.48
C PHE A 453 16.05 23.53 13.87
N MET A 454 15.49 24.44 14.68
CA MET A 454 14.08 24.41 15.09
C MET A 454 13.13 25.09 14.08
N ASN A 455 13.69 25.72 13.03
CA ASN A 455 12.89 26.47 12.07
C ASN A 455 12.04 25.53 11.20
N ASP A 456 12.51 24.32 10.91
CA ASP A 456 11.75 23.37 10.07
C ASP A 456 10.43 22.95 10.74
N GLU A 457 10.46 22.66 12.05
CA GLU A 457 9.26 22.35 12.83
C GLU A 457 8.30 23.54 12.89
N THR A 458 8.84 24.76 13.06
CA THR A 458 8.04 26.00 13.10
C THR A 458 7.35 26.26 11.75
N ILE A 459 8.06 26.06 10.64
CA ILE A 459 7.54 26.23 9.28
C ILE A 459 6.47 25.17 8.97
N GLN A 460 6.69 23.92 9.41
CA GLN A 460 5.70 22.85 9.26
C GLN A 460 4.44 23.14 10.08
N HIS A 461 4.59 23.65 11.30
CA HIS A 461 3.46 24.06 12.13
C HIS A 461 2.69 25.23 11.49
N TYR A 462 3.39 26.27 11.02
CA TYR A 462 2.76 27.37 10.27
C TYR A 462 2.00 26.88 9.04
N SER A 463 2.63 26.03 8.23
CA SER A 463 2.01 25.46 7.04
C SER A 463 0.73 24.69 7.38
N THR A 464 0.73 23.93 8.49
CA THR A 464 -0.44 23.19 8.96
C THR A 464 -1.58 24.14 9.38
N CYS A 465 -1.28 25.16 10.18
CA CYS A 465 -2.26 26.16 10.60
C CYS A 465 -2.83 26.94 9.40
N MET A 466 -1.98 27.29 8.43
CA MET A 466 -2.40 27.96 7.21
C MET A 466 -3.36 27.11 6.38
N LYS A 467 -3.07 25.82 6.20
CA LYS A 467 -3.97 24.88 5.50
C LYS A 467 -5.34 24.81 6.18
N GLN A 468 -5.37 24.68 7.50
CA GLN A 468 -6.61 24.64 8.28
C GLN A 468 -7.43 25.94 8.14
N ASN A 469 -6.78 27.10 8.18
CA ASN A 469 -7.44 28.39 8.00
C ASN A 469 -7.97 28.56 6.58
N LEU A 470 -7.21 28.16 5.56
CA LEU A 470 -7.66 28.19 4.16
C LEU A 470 -8.86 27.27 3.95
N GLU A 471 -8.85 26.05 4.50
CA GLU A 471 -10.00 25.15 4.42
C GLU A 471 -11.23 25.75 5.11
N LYS A 472 -11.08 26.26 6.33
CA LYS A 472 -12.20 26.85 7.09
C LYS A 472 -12.76 28.10 6.40
N TYR A 473 -11.94 29.12 6.17
CA TYR A 473 -12.44 30.41 5.70
C TYR A 473 -12.68 30.47 4.18
N CYS A 474 -11.87 29.76 3.39
CA CYS A 474 -11.99 29.83 1.93
C CYS A 474 -12.87 28.71 1.37
N VAL A 475 -12.76 27.48 1.87
CA VAL A 475 -13.50 26.33 1.32
C VAL A 475 -14.87 26.16 1.98
N GLN A 476 -14.99 26.28 3.30
CA GLN A 476 -16.27 26.14 4.00
C GLN A 476 -17.11 27.42 3.92
N ASP A 477 -16.53 28.57 4.29
CA ASP A 477 -17.27 29.84 4.35
C ASP A 477 -17.32 30.59 3.00
N GLY A 478 -16.41 30.27 2.06
CA GLY A 478 -16.36 30.93 0.74
C GLY A 478 -16.02 32.42 0.79
N ILE A 479 -15.32 32.88 1.84
CA ILE A 479 -15.04 34.30 2.08
C ILE A 479 -14.13 34.84 0.96
N PHE A 480 -14.51 35.98 0.39
CA PHE A 480 -13.81 36.67 -0.72
C PHE A 480 -13.76 35.90 -2.06
N GLY A 481 -14.58 34.86 -2.23
CA GLY A 481 -14.68 34.15 -3.51
C GLY A 481 -15.13 35.08 -4.65
N ASP A 482 -14.37 35.09 -5.74
CA ASP A 482 -14.58 35.93 -6.92
C ASP A 482 -15.21 35.17 -8.10
N ILE A 483 -15.41 33.86 -7.94
CA ILE A 483 -16.08 32.99 -8.91
C ILE A 483 -16.99 31.99 -8.21
N THR A 484 -18.14 31.71 -8.82
CA THR A 484 -19.11 30.71 -8.34
C THR A 484 -19.24 29.59 -9.37
N PHE A 485 -19.30 28.35 -8.90
CA PHE A 485 -19.56 27.17 -9.73
C PHE A 485 -20.97 26.67 -9.49
N GLU A 486 -21.71 26.46 -10.58
CA GLU A 486 -22.98 25.74 -10.59
C GLU A 486 -22.70 24.24 -10.77
N LEU A 487 -23.11 23.46 -9.77
CA LEU A 487 -22.90 22.02 -9.66
C LEU A 487 -24.26 21.31 -9.73
N ASP A 488 -24.26 19.99 -9.89
CA ASP A 488 -25.51 19.23 -10.11
C ASP A 488 -26.51 19.35 -8.94
N ASP A 489 -26.01 19.53 -7.71
CA ASP A 489 -26.78 19.58 -6.46
C ASP A 489 -26.64 20.89 -5.68
N GLY A 490 -25.91 21.89 -6.19
CA GLY A 490 -25.67 23.12 -5.45
C GLY A 490 -24.76 24.15 -6.12
N HIS A 491 -24.27 25.10 -5.33
CA HIS A 491 -23.33 26.13 -5.78
C HIS A 491 -22.18 26.29 -4.80
N MET A 492 -20.95 26.44 -5.32
CA MET A 492 -19.77 26.67 -4.48
C MET A 492 -18.95 27.86 -4.97
N LYS A 493 -18.44 28.66 -4.05
CA LYS A 493 -17.53 29.77 -4.36
C LYS A 493 -16.07 29.33 -4.32
N ALA A 494 -15.24 29.94 -5.15
CA ALA A 494 -13.81 29.73 -5.18
C ALA A 494 -13.06 31.02 -5.54
N HIS A 495 -11.73 30.95 -5.56
CA HIS A 495 -10.84 32.05 -5.89
C HIS A 495 -10.11 31.76 -7.20
N ARG A 496 -10.28 32.60 -8.23
CA ARG A 496 -9.61 32.46 -9.53
C ARG A 496 -8.10 32.34 -9.37
N ALA A 497 -7.51 33.14 -8.50
CA ALA A 497 -6.08 33.09 -8.19
C ALA A 497 -5.61 31.68 -7.78
N MET A 498 -6.34 31.01 -6.89
CA MET A 498 -6.00 29.66 -6.40
C MET A 498 -6.20 28.60 -7.50
N LEU A 499 -7.31 28.66 -8.22
CA LEU A 499 -7.62 27.71 -9.29
C LEU A 499 -6.58 27.77 -10.42
N VAL A 500 -6.22 28.98 -10.84
CA VAL A 500 -5.22 29.24 -11.88
C VAL A 500 -3.81 28.83 -11.42
N ALA A 501 -3.49 29.00 -10.14
CA ALA A 501 -2.18 28.63 -9.61
C ALA A 501 -1.98 27.11 -9.51
N ARG A 502 -3.05 26.34 -9.22
CA ARG A 502 -2.96 24.91 -8.91
C ARG A 502 -3.51 23.96 -9.97
N CYS A 503 -4.23 24.47 -10.98
CA CYS A 503 -4.82 23.64 -12.03
C CYS A 503 -4.63 24.28 -13.41
N ASP A 504 -3.81 23.64 -14.25
CA ASP A 504 -3.50 24.13 -15.60
C ASP A 504 -4.75 24.16 -16.52
N VAL A 505 -5.66 23.21 -16.35
CA VAL A 505 -6.94 23.20 -17.10
C VAL A 505 -7.79 24.41 -16.73
N MET A 506 -7.90 24.74 -15.45
CA MET A 506 -8.62 25.93 -15.00
C MET A 506 -7.88 27.22 -15.38
N LYS A 507 -6.54 27.21 -15.39
CA LYS A 507 -5.72 28.31 -15.90
C LYS A 507 -5.97 28.57 -17.38
N ALA A 508 -6.14 27.54 -18.19
CA ALA A 508 -6.49 27.69 -19.60
C ALA A 508 -7.92 28.21 -19.77
N MET A 509 -8.88 27.65 -19.01
CA MET A 509 -10.29 28.04 -19.05
C MET A 509 -10.54 29.49 -18.62
N LEU A 510 -9.81 29.96 -17.60
CA LEU A 510 -10.03 31.28 -16.99
C LEU A 510 -9.19 32.40 -17.61
N ASN A 511 -8.33 32.11 -18.59
CA ASN A 511 -7.51 33.11 -19.27
C ASN A 511 -7.87 33.22 -20.76
N GLY A 512 -7.50 34.33 -21.39
CA GLY A 512 -7.70 34.55 -22.82
C GLY A 512 -9.15 34.89 -23.19
N ASP A 513 -9.56 34.53 -24.40
CA ASP A 513 -10.86 34.93 -24.98
C ASP A 513 -11.99 33.91 -24.71
N PHE A 514 -11.78 32.98 -23.78
CA PHE A 514 -12.82 32.02 -23.39
C PHE A 514 -14.00 32.73 -22.68
N ARG A 515 -15.20 32.14 -22.79
CA ARG A 515 -16.42 32.70 -22.18
C ARG A 515 -16.30 32.72 -20.66
N GLU A 516 -15.72 31.65 -20.13
CA GLU A 516 -15.48 31.38 -18.72
C GLU A 516 -14.50 32.38 -18.09
N ALA A 517 -13.54 32.90 -18.88
CA ALA A 517 -12.60 33.92 -18.42
C ALA A 517 -13.31 35.17 -17.90
N HIS A 518 -14.49 35.49 -18.45
CA HIS A 518 -15.28 36.68 -18.11
C HIS A 518 -16.54 36.37 -17.28
N ALA A 519 -16.79 35.10 -16.95
CA ALA A 519 -18.00 34.68 -16.25
C ALA A 519 -17.82 34.66 -14.72
N ASN A 520 -18.78 35.20 -13.97
CA ASN A 520 -18.81 35.06 -12.51
C ASN A 520 -19.45 33.74 -12.06
N LEU A 521 -20.15 33.06 -12.97
CA LEU A 521 -20.78 31.76 -12.78
C LEU A 521 -20.29 30.79 -13.86
N ILE A 522 -19.74 29.64 -13.45
CA ILE A 522 -19.29 28.57 -14.37
C ILE A 522 -20.05 27.29 -14.04
N VAL A 523 -20.64 26.66 -15.06
CA VAL A 523 -21.35 25.39 -14.92
C VAL A 523 -20.37 24.23 -15.06
N LEU A 524 -20.34 23.31 -14.10
CA LEU A 524 -19.55 22.07 -14.15
C LEU A 524 -20.47 20.85 -14.07
N PRO A 525 -21.02 20.38 -15.21
CA PRO A 525 -21.95 19.25 -15.21
C PRO A 525 -21.26 17.95 -14.79
N GLY A 526 -22.03 17.09 -14.11
CA GLY A 526 -21.57 15.77 -13.64
C GLY A 526 -20.75 15.83 -12.35
N VAL A 527 -20.72 16.98 -11.68
CA VAL A 527 -19.96 17.19 -10.45
C VAL A 527 -20.91 17.61 -9.34
N THR A 528 -20.86 16.89 -8.22
CA THR A 528 -21.60 17.22 -7.00
C THR A 528 -20.80 18.13 -6.08
N GLU A 529 -21.48 18.81 -5.17
CA GLU A 529 -20.92 19.66 -4.12
C GLU A 529 -19.90 18.88 -3.28
N TYR A 530 -20.23 17.64 -2.91
CA TYR A 530 -19.30 16.76 -2.20
C TYR A 530 -17.98 16.56 -2.95
N THR A 531 -18.04 16.24 -4.25
CA THR A 531 -16.85 15.99 -5.06
C THR A 531 -16.05 17.28 -5.30
N PHE A 532 -16.74 18.38 -5.58
CA PHE A 532 -16.10 19.67 -5.80
C PHE A 532 -15.46 20.21 -4.52
N HIS A 533 -16.11 20.05 -3.36
CA HIS A 533 -15.55 20.40 -2.07
C HIS A 533 -14.22 19.68 -1.80
N LYS A 534 -14.14 18.37 -2.07
CA LYS A 534 -12.88 17.60 -1.92
C LYS A 534 -11.79 18.09 -2.87
N LEU A 535 -12.15 18.45 -4.10
CA LEU A 535 -11.24 19.09 -5.05
C LEU A 535 -10.72 20.43 -4.49
N LEU A 536 -11.60 21.27 -3.94
CA LEU A 536 -11.19 22.54 -3.32
C LEU A 536 -10.28 22.31 -2.12
N CYS A 537 -10.58 21.37 -1.22
CA CYS A 537 -9.66 21.01 -0.14
C CYS A 537 -8.26 20.70 -0.69
N TYR A 538 -8.15 19.92 -1.77
CA TYR A 538 -6.88 19.64 -2.43
C TYR A 538 -6.19 20.89 -2.98
N LEU A 539 -6.90 21.72 -3.73
CA LEU A 539 -6.28 22.90 -4.34
C LEU A 539 -5.73 23.86 -3.28
N TYR A 540 -6.44 24.04 -2.16
CA TYR A 540 -6.07 24.98 -1.10
C TYR A 540 -5.10 24.42 -0.05
N THR A 541 -5.08 23.10 0.17
CA THR A 541 -4.29 22.50 1.26
C THR A 541 -3.24 21.49 0.79
N ASP A 542 -3.30 21.09 -0.48
CA ASP A 542 -2.52 20.01 -1.08
C ASP A 542 -2.74 18.63 -0.44
N GLU A 543 -3.83 18.51 0.32
CA GLU A 543 -4.27 17.31 1.03
C GLU A 543 -5.77 17.10 0.77
N ILE A 544 -6.22 15.87 0.98
CA ILE A 544 -7.65 15.54 0.88
C ILE A 544 -8.16 15.01 2.22
N PRO A 545 -9.39 15.36 2.61
CA PRO A 545 -10.03 14.73 3.75
C PRO A 545 -10.35 13.26 3.43
N PRO A 546 -10.72 12.43 4.43
CA PRO A 546 -11.04 11.02 4.20
C PRO A 546 -12.20 10.87 3.20
N ILE A 547 -12.10 9.82 2.38
CA ILE A 547 -13.04 9.46 1.31
C ILE A 547 -13.39 7.99 1.48
N SER A 548 -14.68 7.67 1.42
CA SER A 548 -15.14 6.29 1.40
C SER A 548 -14.99 5.67 0.01
N ALA A 549 -14.77 4.36 -0.01
CA ALA A 549 -14.66 3.58 -1.24
C ALA A 549 -15.84 3.79 -2.22
N ASP A 550 -17.07 3.98 -1.74
CA ASP A 550 -18.25 4.16 -2.59
C ASP A 550 -18.33 5.52 -3.31
N LYS A 551 -17.70 6.55 -2.76
CA LYS A 551 -17.80 7.93 -3.27
C LYS A 551 -16.54 8.38 -4.01
N CYS A 552 -15.57 7.49 -4.23
CA CYS A 552 -14.29 7.86 -4.82
C CYS A 552 -14.35 8.08 -6.34
N LEU A 553 -15.26 7.39 -7.05
CA LEU A 553 -15.27 7.34 -8.52
C LEU A 553 -15.43 8.73 -9.15
N ASN A 554 -16.40 9.52 -8.69
CA ASN A 554 -16.64 10.87 -9.22
C ASN A 554 -15.42 11.78 -9.02
N LEU A 555 -14.68 11.61 -7.93
CA LEU A 555 -13.47 12.39 -7.67
C LEU A 555 -12.28 11.92 -8.52
N LEU A 556 -12.15 10.61 -8.76
CA LEU A 556 -11.16 10.07 -9.71
C LEU A 556 -11.42 10.54 -11.13
N GLU A 557 -12.69 10.54 -11.57
CA GLU A 557 -13.09 11.09 -12.86
C GLU A 557 -12.71 12.58 -12.96
N LEU A 558 -13.09 13.37 -11.96
CA LEU A 558 -12.81 14.81 -11.93
C LEU A 558 -11.31 15.11 -11.91
N ALA A 559 -10.53 14.36 -11.14
CA ALA A 559 -9.07 14.50 -11.08
C ALA A 559 -8.42 14.26 -12.44
N ASN A 560 -8.85 13.23 -13.18
CA ASN A 560 -8.38 12.98 -14.54
C ASN A 560 -8.82 14.07 -15.52
N ARG A 561 -10.09 14.50 -15.45
CA ARG A 561 -10.65 15.55 -16.30
C ARG A 561 -9.90 16.87 -16.15
N LEU A 562 -9.40 17.16 -14.95
CA LEU A 562 -8.60 18.34 -14.63
C LEU A 562 -7.08 18.12 -14.72
N CYS A 563 -6.64 16.92 -15.13
CA CYS A 563 -5.24 16.53 -15.25
C CYS A 563 -4.43 16.73 -13.95
N LEU A 564 -4.97 16.27 -12.81
CA LEU A 564 -4.36 16.40 -11.48
C LEU A 564 -3.81 15.05 -10.98
N PRO A 565 -2.60 14.62 -11.38
CA PRO A 565 -2.07 13.29 -11.05
C PRO A 565 -1.81 13.10 -9.54
N ARG A 566 -1.35 14.15 -8.83
CA ARG A 566 -1.16 14.07 -7.37
C ARG A 566 -2.48 13.89 -6.63
N LEU A 567 -3.55 14.57 -7.06
CA LEU A 567 -4.89 14.36 -6.50
C LEU A 567 -5.33 12.90 -6.69
N LEU A 568 -5.14 12.36 -7.89
CA LEU A 568 -5.44 10.96 -8.19
C LEU A 568 -4.71 10.01 -7.23
N ASN A 569 -3.39 10.16 -7.02
CA ASN A 569 -2.65 9.30 -6.08
C ASN A 569 -3.07 9.48 -4.61
N LEU A 570 -3.43 10.71 -4.20
CA LEU A 570 -3.98 10.94 -2.87
C LEU A 570 -5.30 10.21 -2.68
N VAL A 571 -6.20 10.24 -3.67
CA VAL A 571 -7.48 9.52 -3.63
C VAL A 571 -7.25 8.01 -3.57
N GLU A 572 -6.35 7.48 -4.39
CA GLU A 572 -5.95 6.06 -4.33
C GLU A 572 -5.48 5.68 -2.92
N CYS A 573 -4.57 6.46 -2.33
CA CYS A 573 -4.04 6.22 -0.99
C CYS A 573 -5.14 6.18 0.07
N ARG A 574 -6.04 7.18 0.09
CA ARG A 574 -7.12 7.25 1.11
C ARG A 574 -8.15 6.15 0.95
N VAL A 575 -8.47 5.74 -0.28
CA VAL A 575 -9.39 4.61 -0.53
C VAL A 575 -8.75 3.29 -0.13
N ILE A 576 -7.45 3.10 -0.40
CA ILE A 576 -6.72 1.89 0.03
C ILE A 576 -6.67 1.80 1.56
N GLU A 577 -6.45 2.91 2.26
CA GLU A 577 -6.50 2.96 3.73
C GLU A 577 -7.89 2.57 4.26
N ASP A 578 -8.95 3.05 3.62
CA ASP A 578 -10.34 2.73 3.98
C ASP A 578 -10.66 1.24 3.75
N LEU A 579 -10.33 0.70 2.58
CA LEU A 579 -10.49 -0.72 2.25
C LEU A 579 -9.65 -1.62 3.15
N THR A 580 -8.43 -1.19 3.52
CA THR A 580 -7.59 -1.92 4.46
C THR A 580 -8.23 -1.96 5.85
N ARG A 581 -8.82 -0.86 6.32
CA ARG A 581 -9.56 -0.82 7.58
C ARG A 581 -10.79 -1.73 7.54
N MET A 582 -11.57 -1.70 6.45
CA MET A 582 -12.71 -2.60 6.24
C MET A 582 -12.28 -4.06 6.25
N SER A 583 -11.14 -4.39 5.62
CA SER A 583 -10.63 -5.76 5.56
C SER A 583 -10.29 -6.37 6.92
N GLN A 584 -9.96 -5.54 7.91
CA GLN A 584 -9.67 -5.97 9.29
C GLN A 584 -10.96 -6.27 10.07
N ASN A 585 -12.05 -5.57 9.75
CA ASN A 585 -13.34 -5.72 10.42
C ASN A 585 -14.17 -6.84 9.77
N GLU A 586 -14.47 -6.71 8.48
CA GLU A 586 -15.35 -7.61 7.74
C GLU A 586 -14.82 -7.86 6.31
N THR A 587 -14.26 -9.07 6.11
CA THR A 587 -13.65 -9.45 4.83
C THR A 587 -14.64 -9.52 3.66
N SER A 588 -15.93 -9.78 3.92
CA SER A 588 -16.95 -9.89 2.87
C SER A 588 -17.24 -8.53 2.23
N GLU A 589 -17.37 -7.48 3.04
CA GLU A 589 -17.66 -6.12 2.60
C GLU A 589 -16.52 -5.57 1.74
N ALA A 590 -15.27 -5.68 2.23
CA ALA A 590 -14.10 -5.22 1.50
C ALA A 590 -13.95 -5.90 0.12
N VAL A 591 -14.26 -7.20 0.04
CA VAL A 591 -14.28 -7.95 -1.24
C VAL A 591 -15.33 -7.39 -2.19
N GLU A 592 -16.54 -7.07 -1.70
CA GLU A 592 -17.60 -6.54 -2.54
C GLU A 592 -17.25 -5.17 -3.10
N HIS A 593 -16.73 -4.25 -2.29
CA HIS A 593 -16.24 -2.96 -2.77
C HIS A 593 -15.13 -3.12 -3.80
N CYS A 594 -14.14 -4.01 -3.56
CA CYS A 594 -13.07 -4.26 -4.53
C CYS A 594 -13.63 -4.77 -5.88
N LEU A 595 -14.60 -5.70 -5.86
CA LEU A 595 -15.21 -6.23 -7.09
C LEU A 595 -15.98 -5.15 -7.85
N ARG A 596 -16.70 -4.27 -7.14
CA ARG A 596 -17.49 -3.18 -7.73
C ARG A 596 -16.60 -2.09 -8.32
N LEU A 597 -15.50 -1.77 -7.65
CA LEU A 597 -14.62 -0.67 -8.04
C LEU A 597 -13.65 -1.04 -9.15
N LEU A 598 -13.20 -2.29 -9.23
CA LEU A 598 -12.05 -2.72 -10.05
C LEU A 598 -12.07 -2.22 -11.50
N GLU A 599 -13.21 -2.30 -12.18
CA GLU A 599 -13.30 -1.88 -13.60
C GLU A 599 -13.30 -0.37 -13.74
N SER A 600 -14.07 0.33 -12.90
CA SER A 600 -14.15 1.79 -12.89
C SER A 600 -12.81 2.43 -12.53
N VAL A 601 -12.08 1.89 -11.56
CA VAL A 601 -10.76 2.44 -11.17
C VAL A 601 -9.73 2.24 -12.29
N LYS A 602 -9.79 1.12 -13.03
CA LYS A 602 -8.97 0.91 -14.23
C LYS A 602 -9.33 1.89 -15.35
N LEU A 603 -10.62 2.15 -15.56
CA LEU A 603 -11.10 3.11 -16.55
C LEU A 603 -10.61 4.54 -16.25
N HIS A 604 -10.59 4.93 -14.98
CA HIS A 604 -10.12 6.24 -14.53
C HIS A 604 -8.61 6.25 -14.18
N ASN A 605 -7.79 5.38 -14.76
CA ASN A 605 -6.32 5.37 -14.61
C ASN A 605 -5.81 5.38 -13.15
N ALA A 606 -6.61 4.86 -12.20
CA ALA A 606 -6.21 4.67 -10.81
C ALA A 606 -5.46 3.35 -10.67
N HIS A 607 -4.23 3.33 -11.17
CA HIS A 607 -3.40 2.13 -11.31
C HIS A 607 -3.06 1.47 -9.97
N GLN A 608 -2.67 2.25 -8.96
CA GLN A 608 -2.27 1.72 -7.65
C GLN A 608 -3.47 1.11 -6.91
N LEU A 609 -4.63 1.78 -6.98
CA LEU A 609 -5.87 1.24 -6.40
C LEU A 609 -6.34 -0.02 -7.13
N ALA A 610 -6.22 -0.05 -8.47
CA ALA A 610 -6.54 -1.22 -9.26
C ALA A 610 -5.64 -2.42 -8.91
N GLU A 611 -4.33 -2.21 -8.81
CA GLU A 611 -3.35 -3.23 -8.41
C GLU A 611 -3.62 -3.75 -6.99
N TRP A 612 -3.90 -2.84 -6.06
CA TRP A 612 -4.26 -3.21 -4.69
C TRP A 612 -5.54 -4.07 -4.65
N CYS A 613 -6.60 -3.65 -5.36
CA CYS A 613 -7.84 -4.42 -5.46
C CYS A 613 -7.57 -5.81 -6.06
N MET A 614 -6.79 -5.89 -7.14
CA MET A 614 -6.43 -7.17 -7.77
C MET A 614 -5.67 -8.10 -6.80
N SER A 615 -4.65 -7.57 -6.11
CA SER A 615 -3.86 -8.33 -5.14
C SER A 615 -4.74 -8.83 -3.98
N TYR A 616 -5.60 -7.98 -3.45
CA TYR A 616 -6.52 -8.32 -2.37
C TYR A 616 -7.54 -9.41 -2.80
N LEU A 617 -8.08 -9.31 -4.02
CA LEU A 617 -8.99 -10.31 -4.58
C LEU A 617 -8.28 -11.65 -4.85
N CYS A 618 -7.03 -11.64 -5.32
CA CYS A 618 -6.21 -12.85 -5.50
C CYS A 618 -6.02 -13.61 -4.18
N VAL A 619 -5.71 -12.89 -3.10
CA VAL A 619 -5.53 -13.46 -1.75
C VAL A 619 -6.82 -14.05 -1.19
N ASN A 620 -7.97 -13.41 -1.47
CA ASN A 620 -9.27 -13.79 -0.94
C ASN A 620 -10.12 -14.60 -1.94
N TYR A 621 -9.51 -15.13 -3.01
CA TYR A 621 -10.22 -15.76 -4.13
C TYR A 621 -11.18 -16.89 -3.70
N ASN A 622 -10.77 -17.69 -2.72
CA ASN A 622 -11.60 -18.78 -2.20
C ASN A 622 -12.85 -18.27 -1.48
N SER A 623 -12.77 -17.13 -0.80
CA SER A 623 -13.90 -16.48 -0.15
C SER A 623 -14.87 -15.91 -1.20
N ILE A 624 -14.34 -15.29 -2.27
CA ILE A 624 -15.13 -14.79 -3.41
C ILE A 624 -15.97 -15.92 -4.02
N CYS A 625 -15.35 -17.08 -4.28
CA CYS A 625 -16.04 -18.22 -4.87
C CYS A 625 -17.21 -18.73 -4.03
N LYS A 626 -17.17 -18.54 -2.70
CA LYS A 626 -18.22 -18.97 -1.77
C LYS A 626 -19.30 -17.90 -1.60
N LEU A 627 -18.90 -16.64 -1.44
CA LEU A 627 -19.79 -15.55 -1.03
C LEU A 627 -20.42 -14.82 -2.22
N SER A 628 -19.64 -14.54 -3.27
CA SER A 628 -20.04 -13.63 -4.36
C SER A 628 -19.68 -14.15 -5.77
N PRO A 629 -20.11 -15.37 -6.15
CA PRO A 629 -19.76 -15.95 -7.46
C PRO A 629 -20.39 -15.20 -8.65
N ARG A 630 -21.49 -14.48 -8.44
CA ARG A 630 -22.14 -13.67 -9.51
C ARG A 630 -21.28 -12.45 -9.85
N SER A 631 -20.81 -11.73 -8.83
CA SER A 631 -19.96 -10.55 -9.00
C SER A 631 -18.60 -10.88 -9.61
N LEU A 632 -18.06 -12.08 -9.35
CA LEU A 632 -16.85 -12.54 -10.03
C LEU A 632 -17.08 -12.79 -11.54
N LYS A 633 -18.27 -13.30 -11.92
CA LYS A 633 -18.61 -13.58 -13.33
C LYS A 633 -18.95 -12.33 -14.13
N SER A 634 -19.33 -11.24 -13.46
CA SER A 634 -19.60 -9.96 -14.13
C SER A 634 -18.33 -9.21 -14.51
N LEU A 635 -17.18 -9.54 -13.90
CA LEU A 635 -15.90 -8.92 -14.25
C LEU A 635 -15.47 -9.27 -15.69
N HIS A 636 -14.65 -8.41 -16.30
CA HIS A 636 -14.02 -8.65 -17.58
C HIS A 636 -13.28 -10.01 -17.62
N PRO A 637 -13.35 -10.79 -18.72
CA PRO A 637 -12.71 -12.10 -18.82
C PRO A 637 -11.22 -12.11 -18.44
N ASP A 638 -10.46 -11.10 -18.87
CA ASP A 638 -9.04 -10.99 -18.54
C ASP A 638 -8.78 -10.85 -17.03
N ASN A 639 -9.66 -10.13 -16.31
CA ASN A 639 -9.58 -10.02 -14.85
C ASN A 639 -9.90 -11.37 -14.20
N GLN A 640 -10.89 -12.10 -14.71
CA GLN A 640 -11.23 -13.43 -14.20
C GLN A 640 -10.06 -14.42 -14.40
N ASP A 641 -9.41 -14.38 -15.56
CA ASP A 641 -8.27 -15.22 -15.89
C ASP A 641 -7.07 -14.89 -15.00
N TYR A 642 -6.79 -13.60 -14.82
CA TYR A 642 -5.74 -13.15 -13.93
C TYR A 642 -5.98 -13.61 -12.49
N LEU A 643 -7.18 -13.41 -11.94
CA LEU A 643 -7.53 -13.82 -10.58
C LEU A 643 -7.41 -15.35 -10.41
N ARG A 644 -7.85 -16.14 -11.39
CA ARG A 644 -7.70 -17.60 -11.38
C ARG A 644 -6.24 -18.03 -11.36
N GLU A 645 -5.40 -17.35 -12.12
CA GLU A 645 -4.00 -17.69 -12.29
C GLU A 645 -3.10 -17.20 -11.13
N HIS A 646 -3.45 -16.09 -10.49
CA HIS A 646 -2.65 -15.46 -9.42
C HIS A 646 -3.25 -15.65 -8.01
N ARG A 647 -4.28 -16.48 -7.88
CA ARG A 647 -4.92 -16.76 -6.59
C ARG A 647 -3.95 -17.33 -5.55
N TRP A 648 -4.20 -16.98 -4.30
CA TRP A 648 -3.57 -17.57 -3.13
C TRP A 648 -4.63 -18.17 -2.18
N PRO A 649 -4.38 -19.35 -1.59
CA PRO A 649 -3.29 -20.28 -1.91
C PRO A 649 -3.39 -20.86 -3.34
N PRO A 650 -2.26 -21.24 -3.97
CA PRO A 650 -2.27 -21.81 -5.31
C PRO A 650 -3.06 -23.12 -5.45
N VAL A 651 -3.52 -23.43 -6.66
CA VAL A 651 -4.30 -24.65 -6.97
C VAL A 651 -3.55 -25.92 -6.57
N TRP A 652 -2.26 -26.01 -6.89
CA TRP A 652 -1.45 -27.18 -6.61
C TRP A 652 -1.36 -27.44 -5.09
N TYR A 653 -1.24 -26.39 -4.27
CA TYR A 653 -1.20 -26.51 -2.81
C TYR A 653 -2.53 -27.04 -2.27
N LEU A 654 -3.65 -26.52 -2.75
CA LEU A 654 -4.97 -26.97 -2.31
C LEU A 654 -5.21 -28.46 -2.63
N LYS A 655 -4.79 -28.91 -3.82
CA LYS A 655 -4.83 -30.33 -4.20
C LYS A 655 -3.93 -31.20 -3.32
N ASP A 656 -2.73 -30.72 -3.03
CA ASP A 656 -1.74 -31.44 -2.22
C ASP A 656 -2.17 -31.53 -0.75
N TYR A 657 -2.76 -30.47 -0.22
CA TYR A 657 -3.31 -30.41 1.13
C TYR A 657 -4.55 -31.30 1.31
N ASP A 658 -5.48 -31.32 0.35
CA ASP A 658 -6.61 -32.26 0.37
C ASP A 658 -6.13 -33.72 0.35
N TYR A 659 -5.10 -34.03 -0.45
CA TYR A 659 -4.47 -35.35 -0.42
C TYR A 659 -3.84 -35.66 0.94
N TYR A 660 -3.05 -34.75 1.51
CA TYR A 660 -2.44 -34.90 2.83
C TYR A 660 -3.50 -35.18 3.91
N GLN A 661 -4.59 -34.42 3.91
CA GLN A 661 -5.70 -34.63 4.84
C GLN A 661 -6.34 -36.02 4.69
N ARG A 662 -6.53 -36.51 3.46
CA ARG A 662 -7.04 -37.87 3.23
C ARG A 662 -6.10 -38.93 3.79
N CYS A 663 -4.80 -38.84 3.52
CA CYS A 663 -3.82 -39.77 4.06
C CYS A 663 -3.74 -39.72 5.59
N MET A 664 -3.81 -38.53 6.19
CA MET A 664 -3.88 -38.38 7.65
C MET A 664 -5.14 -39.03 8.24
N ASN A 665 -6.29 -38.87 7.59
CA ASN A 665 -7.54 -39.50 8.02
C ASN A 665 -7.48 -41.03 7.92
N GLU A 666 -6.86 -41.56 6.86
CA GLU A 666 -6.60 -43.00 6.70
C GLU A 666 -5.68 -43.53 7.81
N LEU A 667 -4.57 -42.85 8.07
CA LEU A 667 -3.63 -43.22 9.15
C LEU A 667 -4.31 -43.21 10.53
N ASN A 668 -5.10 -42.17 10.82
CA ASN A 668 -5.87 -42.08 12.06
C ASN A 668 -6.90 -43.21 12.20
N ARG A 669 -7.52 -43.65 11.10
CA ARG A 669 -8.43 -44.80 11.08
C ARG A 669 -7.69 -46.11 11.37
N GLU A 670 -6.51 -46.31 10.80
CA GLU A 670 -5.68 -47.49 11.07
C GLU A 670 -5.27 -47.56 12.55
N LEU A 671 -4.83 -46.43 13.12
CA LEU A 671 -4.46 -46.33 14.54
C LEU A 671 -5.66 -46.59 15.46
N ASN A 672 -6.85 -46.10 15.10
CA ASN A 672 -8.06 -46.31 15.88
C ASN A 672 -8.61 -47.75 15.77
N ASN A 673 -8.47 -48.39 14.62
CA ASN A 673 -8.84 -49.80 14.45
C ASN A 673 -7.87 -50.72 15.21
N GLY A 674 -6.57 -50.45 15.17
CA GLY A 674 -5.58 -51.21 15.96
C GLY A 674 -5.79 -51.11 17.47
N LYS A 675 -6.40 -50.04 17.98
CA LYS A 675 -6.78 -49.92 19.40
C LYS A 675 -8.02 -50.74 19.77
N LYS A 676 -8.94 -51.00 18.83
CA LYS A 676 -10.15 -51.82 19.07
C LYS A 676 -9.83 -53.32 19.13
N ASP A 677 -8.90 -53.80 18.30
CA ASP A 677 -8.49 -55.21 18.32
C ASP A 677 -7.68 -55.56 19.59
N CYS A 678 -6.94 -54.61 20.17
CA CYS A 678 -6.22 -54.81 21.44
C CYS A 678 -7.12 -54.86 22.69
N THR A 679 -8.41 -54.52 22.58
CA THR A 679 -9.37 -54.62 23.69
C THR A 679 -10.16 -55.94 23.72
N ALA A 680 -9.95 -56.84 22.74
CA ALA A 680 -10.69 -58.09 22.63
C ALA A 680 -9.97 -59.33 23.20
N ASP A 681 -8.65 -59.30 23.40
CA ASP A 681 -7.86 -60.47 23.82
C ASP A 681 -7.19 -60.29 25.19
N ASP A 682 -7.98 -60.11 26.24
CA ASP A 682 -7.54 -60.30 27.64
C ASP A 682 -8.30 -61.45 28.33
N LYS A 683 -8.37 -62.61 27.65
CA LYS A 683 -8.58 -63.91 28.30
C LYS A 683 -7.72 -64.97 27.61
N GLY A 684 -6.70 -65.43 28.32
CA GLY A 684 -5.70 -66.35 27.80
C GLY A 684 -6.23 -67.71 27.36
N CYS A 685 -5.50 -68.33 26.42
CA CYS A 685 -5.39 -69.77 26.35
C CYS A 685 -4.03 -70.16 25.74
N LEU A 686 -3.23 -70.89 26.52
CA LEU A 686 -2.04 -71.61 26.09
C LEU A 686 -2.47 -72.82 25.24
N CYS A 687 -2.10 -72.87 23.95
CA CYS A 687 -1.96 -74.11 23.19
C CYS A 687 -0.98 -73.92 22.02
N PHE A 688 0.10 -74.70 22.01
CA PHE A 688 0.97 -74.94 20.85
C PHE A 688 0.19 -75.62 19.72
N SER A 689 0.43 -75.24 18.46
CA SER A 689 0.67 -76.13 17.30
C SER A 689 0.84 -75.31 16.02
N GLY A 690 1.93 -75.57 15.29
CA GLY A 690 2.31 -74.79 14.09
C GLY A 690 1.65 -75.23 12.78
N GLY A 691 1.96 -74.46 11.73
CA GLY A 691 1.87 -74.94 10.35
C GLY A 691 1.32 -73.96 9.32
N LYS A 692 2.24 -73.33 8.58
CA LYS A 692 2.18 -72.97 7.13
C LYS A 692 1.33 -71.78 6.66
N SER A 693 2.07 -70.72 6.27
CA SER A 693 2.07 -70.00 4.98
C SER A 693 0.74 -69.82 4.22
N LYS A 694 0.38 -68.55 3.93
CA LYS A 694 -0.12 -68.15 2.61
C LYS A 694 0.05 -66.65 2.35
N ARG A 695 0.65 -66.36 1.19
CA ARG A 695 0.67 -65.07 0.48
C ARG A 695 -0.76 -64.62 0.10
N SER A 696 -1.02 -63.32 0.12
CA SER A 696 -2.04 -62.66 -0.72
C SER A 696 -1.48 -61.30 -1.15
N ALA A 697 -1.08 -61.07 -2.40
CA ALA A 697 -1.89 -60.98 -3.62
C ALA A 697 -2.88 -59.82 -3.60
N VAL A 698 -2.49 -58.79 -4.37
CA VAL A 698 -3.23 -57.61 -4.82
C VAL A 698 -4.51 -58.00 -5.54
N ALA A 699 -5.60 -57.26 -5.30
CA ALA A 699 -6.69 -57.13 -6.27
C ALA A 699 -7.36 -55.76 -6.15
N ALA A 700 -7.21 -54.95 -7.19
CA ALA A 700 -7.95 -53.73 -7.44
C ALA A 700 -9.41 -54.04 -7.80
N LYS A 701 -10.36 -53.21 -7.34
CA LYS A 701 -11.61 -52.96 -8.06
C LYS A 701 -12.03 -51.50 -7.93
N SER A 702 -12.11 -50.86 -9.08
CA SER A 702 -12.77 -49.60 -9.40
C SER A 702 -14.29 -49.74 -9.36
N THR A 703 -15.01 -48.77 -8.79
CA THR A 703 -16.32 -48.32 -9.31
C THR A 703 -16.60 -46.90 -8.80
N LEU A 704 -16.87 -45.98 -9.73
CA LEU A 704 -17.43 -44.64 -9.49
C LEU A 704 -18.89 -44.76 -9.02
N GLN A 705 -19.31 -43.97 -8.02
CA GLN A 705 -20.46 -43.08 -8.19
C GLN A 705 -20.59 -42.02 -7.08
N THR A 706 -21.12 -40.90 -7.55
CA THR A 706 -21.45 -39.61 -6.97
C THR A 706 -22.32 -39.66 -5.71
N ALA A 707 -21.99 -38.86 -4.69
CA ALA A 707 -22.97 -38.30 -3.76
C ALA A 707 -22.46 -36.97 -3.19
N ILE A 708 -23.18 -35.91 -3.54
CA ILE A 708 -23.11 -34.56 -2.99
C ILE A 708 -23.97 -34.57 -1.73
N THR A 709 -23.41 -34.21 -0.57
CA THR A 709 -24.20 -33.70 0.56
C THR A 709 -23.38 -32.71 1.36
N ALA A 710 -23.98 -31.53 1.54
CA ALA A 710 -23.54 -30.43 2.37
C ALA A 710 -23.70 -30.76 3.86
N SER A 711 -22.80 -30.24 4.68
CA SER A 711 -23.07 -29.92 6.08
C SER A 711 -22.12 -28.81 6.57
N SER A 712 -22.73 -27.64 6.78
CA SER A 712 -22.41 -26.52 7.69
C SER A 712 -21.67 -26.96 8.97
N GLU A 713 -20.50 -26.41 9.30
CA GLU A 713 -20.23 -25.14 10.01
C GLU A 713 -20.13 -25.24 11.53
N HIS A 714 -19.09 -24.54 12.00
CA HIS A 714 -18.88 -23.90 13.31
C HIS A 714 -18.23 -24.63 14.49
N GLN A 715 -17.26 -23.87 15.04
CA GLN A 715 -16.59 -23.92 16.35
C GLN A 715 -15.45 -24.91 16.54
N SER A 716 -14.20 -24.42 16.43
CA SER A 716 -13.41 -24.01 17.61
C SER A 716 -11.99 -23.59 17.19
N ASP A 717 -11.75 -22.28 17.02
CA ASP A 717 -10.38 -21.72 17.00
C ASP A 717 -10.33 -20.58 18.02
N MET A 718 -10.03 -20.95 19.26
CA MET A 718 -9.42 -20.07 20.25
C MET A 718 -8.24 -20.84 20.85
N VAL A 719 -7.19 -20.08 21.17
CA VAL A 719 -5.97 -20.46 21.92
C VAL A 719 -4.80 -20.94 21.05
N SER A 720 -3.96 -20.02 20.57
CA SER A 720 -2.63 -19.74 21.17
C SER A 720 -1.74 -18.91 20.22
N THR A 721 -1.85 -17.60 20.35
CA THR A 721 -0.85 -16.63 19.86
C THR A 721 -0.14 -16.09 21.09
N SER A 722 1.11 -16.46 21.35
CA SER A 722 2.06 -15.64 22.11
C SER A 722 3.45 -16.27 22.12
N LEU A 723 4.46 -15.39 22.07
CA LEU A 723 5.90 -15.61 22.28
C LEU A 723 6.71 -15.82 21.00
N PHE A 724 7.12 -14.71 20.37
CA PHE A 724 8.53 -14.34 20.19
C PHE A 724 8.59 -12.87 19.71
N GLN A 725 8.58 -11.94 20.66
CA GLN A 725 9.17 -10.61 20.51
C GLN A 725 10.35 -10.57 21.47
N SER A 726 11.56 -10.42 20.94
CA SER A 726 12.72 -10.03 21.73
C SER A 726 13.64 -9.13 20.91
N ASN A 727 13.53 -7.83 21.20
CA ASN A 727 14.57 -6.81 21.23
C ASN A 727 15.85 -7.08 20.41
N ALA A 728 15.96 -6.38 19.28
CA ALA A 728 17.25 -6.03 18.69
C ALA A 728 17.58 -4.59 19.12
N ASN A 729 18.43 -4.46 20.14
CA ASN A 729 19.23 -3.27 20.39
C ASN A 729 20.49 -3.70 21.12
N SER A 730 21.64 -3.62 20.42
CA SER A 730 22.93 -3.14 20.91
C SER A 730 24.15 -3.92 20.37
N VAL A 731 25.11 -3.12 19.90
CA VAL A 731 26.57 -3.31 19.90
C VAL A 731 27.25 -3.95 18.67
N ASN A 732 27.70 -3.04 17.80
CA ASN A 732 29.07 -2.82 17.30
C ASN A 732 29.84 -3.87 16.51
N GLN A 733 30.27 -3.39 15.33
CA GLN A 733 31.63 -3.37 14.75
C GLN A 733 32.46 -4.65 14.82
N LEU A 734 32.87 -5.12 13.64
CA LEU A 734 34.27 -5.44 13.31
C LEU A 734 34.36 -5.70 11.79
N ASP A 735 34.93 -4.74 11.08
CA ASP A 735 35.46 -4.89 9.72
C ASP A 735 36.69 -5.81 9.72
N PRO A 736 37.05 -6.35 8.54
CA PRO A 736 38.47 -6.47 8.23
C PRO A 736 38.77 -5.90 6.83
N GLU A 737 39.45 -4.75 6.81
CA GLU A 737 40.32 -4.37 5.70
C GLU A 737 41.78 -4.70 6.04
N HIS A 738 42.51 -5.02 4.97
CA HIS A 738 43.97 -5.01 4.83
C HIS A 738 44.81 -6.07 5.56
N ASP A 739 45.45 -6.92 4.75
CA ASP A 739 46.91 -6.98 4.72
C ASP A 739 47.39 -7.44 3.33
N GLY A 740 48.38 -6.73 2.80
CA GLY A 740 49.16 -7.10 1.62
C GLY A 740 50.62 -6.75 1.84
N ALA A 741 51.50 -7.63 1.34
CA ALA A 741 52.97 -7.50 1.17
C ALA A 741 53.79 -7.44 2.50
N ASP A 742 54.94 -8.09 2.71
CA ASP A 742 56.05 -8.52 1.85
C ASP A 742 56.84 -9.68 2.53
N LEU A 743 57.73 -10.31 1.74
CA LEU A 743 58.72 -11.39 1.96
C LEU A 743 58.30 -12.84 1.61
#